data_AF-A0AAJ1B9Z2-F1
#
_entry.id   AF-A0AAJ1B9Z2-F1
#
_cell.length_a   1.000
_cell.length_b   1.000
_cell.length_c   1.000
_cell.angle_alpha   90.00
_cell.angle_beta   90.00
_cell.angle_gamma   90.00
#
_symmetry.space_group_name_H-M   'P 1'
#
loop_
_entity.id
_entity.type
_entity.pdbx_description
1 polymer ?
#
loop_
_entity_poly.entity_id
_entity_poly.type
_entity_poly.pdbx_seq_one_letter_code
_entity_poly.pdbx_strand_id
1 'polypeptide(L)'
;MACASEPTASYQHPSVQVFIATRGLTPYLKQTLTALRACRYPITSLVVVDTAADTTLTPAQLRPYAPLHYSQVKANNLGQAVRLARANNLEAVDYLWMLHDDSAPDPECLGQLVQAFENSTTLGIAGPKALDWDKPETLASVGIHATRGGERLTPFDPGEVDQGQYDGISDVLAVGTAGLLIKAQLWDRLRGTNPLLGKFTEGLELGRRARMAGYRVCLVPAARIYHAQAGLFGLREYLEHQDSASGIADTRNEDTEEKQDTKSPGVGNQVETPADKSAPLTENLLTAQAPSSPMGSRQEDRQKERIQGEEENATEDYEQLDTEEDGQPAEPDSPVPHQPVYVYDPVPVTPLVLEAPREKENSYPERRADKYLYRALTISSVLLPLWLCLLPLKSLMIALMWVLRSAGQRAAIELKAANRVWGSLGKILAARRIQRRQSQISRRELARLEVPASRVRENRRLIRRVDRESGQEVLKLGTVAKSQLDKVTWHAQIIAWLLALFFLSISLFGMRDFLGGMHGGFWSVLPGSWHDFWILATNSWRTFSTGIIGLPDPIAYPLLAITAPFAIFGIAPTTVLRWLLVLSPLGAGMGAWLASAALTRVNSVRALIALSWGAALPFLVSVQAGNIAAVLGHVFLPLAVWGIISFFDLRRPYLLAGVLGTETYLPNYSRRLPAGLAALSLVAVSAAAPWLWLAALVFVLVCSLSVTVKKHLPWRRSCAYLGGGLAILVPALVTLLPSFIWALRTHSMRAYLFLTPSAPTPIVIRSQLQLWGQILSGVPLYLGIAALSCVAIAAGGALFTGRELLATRIAWAFTLASVVIGMLALTQTVAPGQSPWLLSVFSVALMGLLVSTSLGWSAIQPPKRLRYLLASLVTLALVLPLATIATWALPSANTPLQAGSDRSPVAFSILSASEKRTRMLLIDKDGDRYQVAMRREAGPGLLATNWQIRTQSPAQHTSPESGVLAALVAGNDRQAATKCADLAVEQLLVTKQAAADGLDSKLISSSYFHPVATNDDYSVWRLDTSSFIPARSDARVRIGDGKRQETVPAAVLSAKKSLAPSSKKRELLLAESASPAWKAQIAGRDLQARSKGGLQSFTIPAGGSGNLQVYFASPGRYLVIGLFLLVYLGAVATCLPLGDRRKQK
;
A
#
# COMPACT_ATOMS: atom_id res chain seq x y z
N MET A 1 -77.05 -19.19 -62.39
CA MET A 1 -76.43 -20.10 -61.41
C MET A 1 -75.34 -19.33 -60.69
N ALA A 2 -75.61 -18.93 -59.45
CA ALA A 2 -74.62 -18.41 -58.53
C ALA A 2 -73.91 -19.59 -57.87
N CYS A 3 -72.57 -19.57 -57.84
CA CYS A 3 -71.80 -20.44 -56.96
C CYS A 3 -71.09 -19.52 -55.96
N ALA A 4 -71.39 -19.73 -54.69
CA ALA A 4 -71.06 -18.87 -53.57
C ALA A 4 -69.54 -18.71 -53.38
N SER A 5 -69.08 -17.47 -53.21
CA SER A 5 -67.78 -17.15 -52.64
C SER A 5 -67.91 -17.16 -51.12
N GLU A 6 -67.30 -18.15 -50.47
CA GLU A 6 -67.14 -18.18 -49.01
C GLU A 6 -66.34 -16.97 -48.52
N PRO A 7 -66.69 -16.38 -47.35
CA PRO A 7 -65.96 -15.25 -46.80
C PRO A 7 -64.58 -15.71 -46.29
N THR A 8 -63.53 -15.02 -46.74
CA THR A 8 -62.16 -15.14 -46.21
C THR A 8 -62.16 -14.97 -44.69
N ALA A 9 -61.71 -15.99 -43.96
CA ALA A 9 -61.51 -15.93 -42.52
C ALA A 9 -60.58 -14.75 -42.17
N SER A 10 -61.05 -13.82 -41.33
CA SER A 10 -60.25 -12.70 -40.86
C SER A 10 -59.06 -13.20 -40.04
N TYR A 11 -57.85 -12.79 -40.40
CA TYR A 11 -56.64 -13.11 -39.63
C TYR A 11 -56.78 -12.51 -38.22
N GLN A 12 -56.87 -13.36 -37.19
CA GLN A 12 -56.85 -12.91 -35.81
C GLN A 12 -55.41 -12.72 -35.36
N HIS A 13 -55.03 -11.47 -35.10
CA HIS A 13 -53.72 -11.14 -34.55
C HIS A 13 -53.53 -11.80 -33.17
N PRO A 14 -52.39 -12.46 -32.92
CA PRO A 14 -52.03 -12.90 -31.58
C PRO A 14 -52.10 -11.78 -30.56
N SER A 15 -52.68 -12.08 -29.40
CA SER A 15 -52.90 -11.11 -28.32
C SER A 15 -51.59 -10.82 -27.57
N VAL A 16 -51.28 -9.54 -27.38
CA VAL A 16 -50.03 -9.07 -26.76
C VAL A 16 -50.32 -8.12 -25.62
N GLN A 17 -49.77 -8.43 -24.46
CA GLN A 17 -49.81 -7.59 -23.27
C GLN A 17 -48.45 -7.00 -22.97
N VAL A 18 -48.40 -5.68 -22.83
CA VAL A 18 -47.16 -4.92 -22.64
C VAL A 18 -47.02 -4.53 -21.17
N PHE A 19 -45.87 -4.81 -20.57
CA PHE A 19 -45.51 -4.36 -19.23
C PHE A 19 -44.33 -3.40 -19.29
N ILE A 20 -44.52 -2.21 -18.72
CA ILE A 20 -43.44 -1.22 -18.53
C ILE A 20 -43.17 -1.11 -17.03
N ALA A 21 -41.95 -1.40 -16.57
CA ALA A 21 -41.57 -1.02 -15.21
C ALA A 21 -40.96 0.37 -15.18
N THR A 22 -41.44 1.18 -14.24
CA THR A 22 -40.88 2.49 -13.94
C THR A 22 -40.59 2.63 -12.45
N ARG A 23 -39.81 3.64 -12.08
CA ARG A 23 -39.61 4.06 -10.70
C ARG A 23 -40.04 5.52 -10.59
N GLY A 24 -41.33 5.73 -10.39
CA GLY A 24 -41.95 7.05 -10.47
C GLY A 24 -41.97 7.63 -11.89
N LEU A 25 -42.11 8.96 -11.98
CA LEU A 25 -42.10 9.70 -13.24
C LEU A 25 -40.66 9.96 -13.67
N THR A 26 -40.20 9.28 -14.73
CA THR A 26 -38.88 9.50 -15.31
C THR A 26 -38.98 10.28 -16.62
N PRO A 27 -37.92 10.99 -17.06
CA PRO A 27 -37.91 11.67 -18.36
C PRO A 27 -38.09 10.67 -19.52
N TYR A 28 -37.62 9.44 -19.35
CA TYR A 28 -37.71 8.40 -20.38
C TYR A 28 -39.11 7.82 -20.55
N LEU A 29 -39.90 7.70 -19.46
CA LEU A 29 -41.20 7.04 -19.48
C LEU A 29 -42.17 7.63 -20.51
N LYS A 30 -42.22 8.97 -20.61
CA LYS A 30 -43.10 9.68 -21.55
C LYS A 30 -42.76 9.34 -23.01
N GLN A 31 -41.47 9.25 -23.31
CA GLN A 31 -40.96 8.96 -24.66
C GLN A 31 -41.24 7.51 -25.03
N THR A 32 -41.01 6.58 -24.11
CA THR A 32 -41.34 5.16 -24.28
C THR A 32 -42.84 4.94 -24.54
N LEU A 33 -43.72 5.63 -23.80
CA LEU A 33 -45.17 5.57 -24.02
C LEU A 33 -45.59 6.15 -25.38
N THR A 34 -44.94 7.24 -25.80
CA THR A 34 -45.19 7.85 -27.12
C THR A 34 -44.78 6.90 -28.25
N ALA A 35 -43.62 6.26 -28.13
CA ALA A 35 -43.14 5.26 -29.08
C ALA A 35 -44.08 4.03 -29.15
N LEU A 36 -44.64 3.59 -28.02
CA LEU A 36 -45.63 2.51 -28.00
C LEU A 36 -46.94 2.87 -28.71
N ARG A 37 -47.38 4.13 -28.63
CA ARG A 37 -48.56 4.59 -29.38
C ARG A 37 -48.33 4.58 -30.90
N ALA A 38 -47.08 4.72 -31.34
CA ALA A 38 -46.69 4.65 -32.75
C ALA A 38 -46.50 3.21 -33.28
N CYS A 39 -46.60 2.19 -32.41
CA CYS A 39 -46.49 0.79 -32.84
C CYS A 39 -47.60 0.43 -33.83
N ARG A 40 -47.23 -0.17 -34.96
CA ARG A 40 -48.19 -0.55 -36.01
C ARG A 40 -48.94 -1.85 -35.72
N TYR A 41 -48.33 -2.74 -34.94
CA TYR A 41 -48.96 -3.99 -34.52
C TYR A 41 -49.93 -3.71 -33.34
N PRO A 42 -51.15 -4.27 -33.34
CA PRO A 42 -52.15 -4.00 -32.30
C PRO A 42 -51.71 -4.50 -30.92
N ILE A 43 -51.78 -3.60 -29.92
CA ILE A 43 -51.50 -3.92 -28.50
C ILE A 43 -52.83 -4.19 -27.79
N THR A 44 -52.97 -5.37 -27.16
CA THR A 44 -54.21 -5.78 -26.47
C THR A 44 -54.39 -5.04 -25.15
N SER A 45 -53.33 -4.99 -24.34
CA SER A 45 -53.35 -4.26 -23.06
C SER A 45 -51.96 -3.74 -22.71
N LEU A 46 -51.91 -2.53 -22.15
CA LEU A 46 -50.70 -1.87 -21.67
C LEU A 46 -50.77 -1.70 -20.16
N VAL A 47 -49.74 -2.17 -19.44
CA VAL A 47 -49.65 -2.13 -17.98
C VAL A 47 -48.38 -1.39 -17.57
N VAL A 48 -48.53 -0.25 -16.92
CA VAL A 48 -47.42 0.48 -16.28
C VAL A 48 -47.33 0.02 -14.83
N VAL A 49 -46.17 -0.54 -14.47
CA VAL A 49 -45.87 -1.04 -13.13
C VAL A 49 -44.90 -0.10 -12.44
N ASP A 50 -45.38 0.67 -11.47
CA ASP A 50 -44.53 1.54 -10.67
C ASP A 50 -43.92 0.77 -9.50
N THR A 51 -42.60 0.80 -9.42
CA THR A 51 -41.81 0.13 -8.38
C THR A 51 -41.36 1.07 -7.26
N ALA A 52 -41.61 2.38 -7.38
CA ALA A 52 -41.33 3.35 -6.33
C ALA A 52 -42.31 3.21 -5.16
N ALA A 53 -41.77 3.23 -3.94
CA ALA A 53 -42.59 3.21 -2.72
C ALA A 53 -43.27 4.57 -2.49
N ASP A 54 -42.53 5.66 -2.70
CA ASP A 54 -42.98 7.04 -2.51
C ASP A 54 -43.00 7.72 -3.89
N THR A 55 -44.09 7.52 -4.63
CA THR A 55 -44.23 8.02 -6.01
C THR A 55 -45.22 9.19 -6.09
N THR A 56 -44.88 10.20 -6.89
CA THR A 56 -45.79 11.29 -7.28
C THR A 56 -46.55 10.98 -8.56
N LEU A 57 -46.28 9.82 -9.18
CA LEU A 57 -46.86 9.41 -10.45
C LEU A 57 -48.33 9.03 -10.26
N THR A 58 -49.22 9.71 -10.98
CA THR A 58 -50.65 9.39 -10.99
C THR A 58 -51.10 8.86 -12.35
N PRO A 59 -52.10 7.95 -12.41
CA PRO A 59 -52.62 7.46 -13.69
C PRO A 59 -53.09 8.59 -14.63
N ALA A 60 -53.57 9.71 -14.09
CA ALA A 60 -54.04 10.86 -14.85
C ALA A 60 -52.92 11.50 -15.72
N GLN A 61 -51.67 11.51 -15.23
CA GLN A 61 -50.52 12.04 -15.96
C GLN A 61 -50.11 11.16 -17.16
N LEU A 62 -50.49 9.89 -17.17
CA LEU A 62 -50.10 8.92 -18.19
C LEU A 62 -51.16 8.70 -19.28
N ARG A 63 -52.45 8.94 -18.96
CA ARG A 63 -53.58 8.79 -19.90
C ARG A 63 -53.43 9.54 -21.24
N PRO A 64 -52.81 10.74 -21.32
CA PRO A 64 -52.61 11.42 -22.60
C PRO A 64 -51.75 10.64 -23.60
N TYR A 65 -50.86 9.77 -23.10
CA TYR A 65 -49.91 9.04 -23.94
C TYR A 65 -50.46 7.71 -24.44
N ALA A 66 -51.19 6.95 -23.61
CA ALA A 66 -51.84 5.70 -24.01
C ALA A 66 -52.96 5.26 -23.04
N PRO A 67 -54.00 4.55 -23.52
CA PRO A 67 -54.92 3.83 -22.64
C PRO A 67 -54.15 2.69 -21.94
N LEU A 68 -54.07 2.73 -20.60
CA LEU A 68 -53.24 1.82 -19.82
C LEU A 68 -53.84 1.47 -18.46
N HIS A 69 -53.43 0.32 -17.94
CA HIS A 69 -53.60 -0.07 -16.55
C HIS A 69 -52.39 0.37 -15.74
N TYR A 70 -52.63 0.92 -14.56
CA TYR A 70 -51.59 1.32 -13.63
C TYR A 70 -51.57 0.38 -12.43
N SER A 71 -50.39 -0.11 -12.06
CA SER A 71 -50.20 -0.96 -10.88
C SER A 71 -48.97 -0.51 -10.10
N GLN A 72 -49.14 -0.18 -8.83
CA GLN A 72 -48.01 0.16 -7.96
C GLN A 72 -47.63 -1.07 -7.13
N VAL A 73 -46.38 -1.49 -7.21
CA VAL A 73 -45.91 -2.70 -6.54
C VAL A 73 -44.48 -2.59 -6.06
N LYS A 74 -44.22 -2.99 -4.82
CA LYS A 74 -42.86 -3.13 -4.31
C LYS A 74 -42.14 -4.34 -4.95
N ALA A 75 -41.24 -4.07 -5.89
CA ALA A 75 -40.47 -5.08 -6.59
C ALA A 75 -38.98 -4.72 -6.70
N ASN A 76 -38.10 -5.72 -6.68
CA ASN A 76 -36.65 -5.51 -6.77
C ASN A 76 -36.12 -5.60 -8.21
N ASN A 77 -36.91 -6.16 -9.13
CA ASN A 77 -36.56 -6.36 -10.53
C ASN A 77 -37.83 -6.40 -11.40
N LEU A 78 -37.67 -6.29 -12.72
CA LEU A 78 -38.80 -6.20 -13.67
C LEU A 78 -39.69 -7.44 -13.58
N GLY A 79 -39.11 -8.63 -13.59
CA GLY A 79 -39.96 -9.83 -13.64
C GLY A 79 -40.75 -10.09 -12.35
N GLN A 80 -40.27 -9.62 -11.19
CA GLN A 80 -41.07 -9.59 -9.97
C GLN A 80 -42.21 -8.57 -10.08
N ALA A 81 -41.94 -7.39 -10.66
CA ALA A 81 -42.95 -6.35 -10.89
C ALA A 81 -44.06 -6.88 -11.80
N VAL A 82 -43.70 -7.48 -12.93
CA VAL A 82 -44.64 -8.13 -13.87
C VAL A 82 -45.45 -9.23 -13.20
N ARG A 83 -44.80 -10.12 -12.43
CA ARG A 83 -45.51 -11.22 -11.75
C ARG A 83 -46.56 -10.72 -10.76
N LEU A 84 -46.24 -9.67 -10.01
CA LEU A 84 -47.15 -9.13 -9.00
C LEU A 84 -48.26 -8.29 -9.65
N ALA A 85 -47.94 -7.50 -10.69
CA ALA A 85 -48.95 -6.76 -11.44
C ALA A 85 -49.96 -7.70 -12.11
N ARG A 86 -49.46 -8.79 -12.72
CA ARG A 86 -50.29 -9.83 -13.37
C ARG A 86 -51.11 -10.66 -12.37
N ALA A 87 -50.74 -10.68 -11.08
CA ALA A 87 -51.54 -11.35 -10.06
C ALA A 87 -52.84 -10.59 -9.73
N ASN A 88 -52.86 -9.28 -9.97
CA ASN A 88 -53.96 -8.38 -9.59
C ASN A 88 -54.83 -7.94 -10.79
N ASN A 89 -54.47 -8.36 -12.00
CA ASN A 89 -55.11 -7.95 -13.24
C ASN A 89 -54.56 -8.86 -14.33
N LEU A 90 -55.39 -9.45 -15.19
CA LEU A 90 -55.22 -9.48 -16.66
C LEU A 90 -55.88 -10.70 -17.33
N GLU A 91 -56.36 -10.42 -18.54
CA GLU A 91 -56.92 -11.34 -19.53
C GLU A 91 -55.91 -12.41 -19.97
N ALA A 92 -56.42 -13.54 -20.46
CA ALA A 92 -55.60 -14.57 -21.07
C ALA A 92 -55.07 -14.05 -22.42
N VAL A 93 -53.75 -13.89 -22.54
CA VAL A 93 -53.06 -13.43 -23.75
C VAL A 93 -52.03 -14.45 -24.23
N ASP A 94 -51.65 -14.36 -25.49
CA ASP A 94 -50.67 -15.26 -26.12
C ASP A 94 -49.24 -14.89 -25.73
N TYR A 95 -48.93 -13.58 -25.73
CA TYR A 95 -47.58 -13.07 -25.50
C TYR A 95 -47.53 -11.95 -24.45
N LEU A 96 -46.44 -11.95 -23.69
CA LEU A 96 -46.08 -10.87 -22.76
C LEU A 96 -44.86 -10.14 -23.30
N TRP A 97 -44.97 -8.83 -23.51
CA TRP A 97 -43.87 -7.97 -23.94
C TRP A 97 -43.38 -7.11 -22.77
N MET A 98 -42.10 -7.18 -22.47
CA MET A 98 -41.48 -6.49 -21.34
C MET A 98 -40.61 -5.35 -21.83
N LEU A 99 -40.84 -4.17 -21.25
CA LEU A 99 -40.11 -2.94 -21.53
C LEU A 99 -39.66 -2.30 -20.22
N HIS A 100 -38.55 -1.58 -20.29
CA HIS A 100 -38.17 -0.62 -19.26
C HIS A 100 -38.73 0.75 -19.65
N ASP A 101 -38.93 1.64 -18.69
CA ASP A 101 -39.30 3.03 -18.98
C ASP A 101 -38.26 3.79 -19.81
N ASP A 102 -37.01 3.30 -19.86
CA ASP A 102 -35.91 3.79 -20.71
C ASP A 102 -35.67 2.96 -21.98
N SER A 103 -36.73 2.32 -22.51
CA SER A 103 -36.67 1.51 -23.73
C SER A 103 -37.79 1.87 -24.70
N ALA A 104 -37.47 2.65 -25.75
CA ALA A 104 -38.41 3.12 -26.74
C ALA A 104 -38.37 2.21 -27.99
N PRO A 105 -39.46 1.51 -28.34
CA PRO A 105 -39.49 0.65 -29.51
C PRO A 105 -39.68 1.41 -30.83
N ASP A 106 -39.08 0.88 -31.90
CA ASP A 106 -39.40 1.30 -33.28
C ASP A 106 -40.85 0.90 -33.64
N PRO A 107 -41.57 1.67 -34.49
CA PRO A 107 -42.94 1.34 -34.92
C PRO A 107 -43.17 -0.09 -35.43
N GLU A 108 -42.17 -0.70 -36.08
CA GLU A 108 -42.25 -2.08 -36.62
C GLU A 108 -41.80 -3.16 -35.62
N CYS A 109 -41.25 -2.76 -34.47
CA CYS A 109 -40.57 -3.66 -33.54
C CYS A 109 -41.46 -4.82 -33.06
N LEU A 110 -42.69 -4.51 -32.63
CA LEU A 110 -43.60 -5.55 -32.12
C LEU A 110 -44.03 -6.52 -33.23
N GLY A 111 -44.32 -6.01 -34.44
CA GLY A 111 -44.70 -6.84 -35.59
C GLY A 111 -43.60 -7.84 -35.95
N GLN A 112 -42.35 -7.38 -36.01
CA GLN A 112 -41.18 -8.22 -36.28
C GLN A 112 -40.97 -9.29 -35.20
N LEU A 113 -41.19 -8.96 -33.92
CA LEU A 113 -41.07 -9.91 -32.82
C LEU A 113 -42.16 -10.99 -32.87
N VAL A 114 -43.42 -10.61 -33.17
CA VAL A 114 -44.53 -11.57 -33.31
C VAL A 114 -44.34 -12.47 -34.53
N GLN A 115 -43.92 -11.90 -35.66
CA GLN A 115 -43.61 -12.65 -36.88
C GLN A 115 -42.55 -13.73 -36.64
N ALA A 116 -41.54 -13.46 -35.80
CA ALA A 116 -40.56 -14.47 -35.42
C ALA A 116 -41.17 -15.67 -34.68
N PHE A 117 -42.23 -15.46 -33.89
CA PHE A 117 -42.97 -16.55 -33.23
C PHE A 117 -43.85 -17.34 -34.19
N GLU A 118 -44.48 -16.67 -35.16
CA GLU A 118 -45.26 -17.32 -36.22
C GLU A 118 -44.37 -18.23 -37.08
N ASN A 119 -43.13 -17.79 -37.36
CA ASN A 119 -42.16 -18.55 -38.13
C ASN A 119 -41.53 -19.75 -37.38
N SER A 120 -41.70 -19.87 -36.05
CA SER A 120 -41.04 -20.92 -35.27
C SER A 120 -41.80 -21.32 -34.02
N THR A 121 -42.42 -22.52 -34.06
CA THR A 121 -43.14 -23.11 -32.92
C THR A 121 -42.27 -23.36 -31.69
N THR A 122 -40.98 -23.67 -31.89
CA THR A 122 -39.99 -23.90 -30.82
C THR A 122 -39.48 -22.63 -30.15
N LEU A 123 -39.83 -21.44 -30.68
CA LEU A 123 -39.46 -20.17 -30.09
C LEU A 123 -40.24 -19.95 -28.79
N GLY A 124 -39.52 -19.69 -27.70
CA GLY A 124 -40.12 -19.34 -26.41
C GLY A 124 -39.95 -17.87 -26.06
N ILE A 125 -38.82 -17.27 -26.43
CA ILE A 125 -38.47 -15.88 -26.14
C ILE A 125 -37.86 -15.24 -27.39
N ALA A 126 -38.34 -14.05 -27.75
CA ALA A 126 -37.74 -13.18 -28.76
C ALA A 126 -37.30 -11.86 -28.11
N GLY A 127 -36.24 -11.24 -28.63
CA GLY A 127 -35.85 -9.90 -28.19
C GLY A 127 -35.25 -9.08 -29.33
N PRO A 128 -35.41 -7.75 -29.30
CA PRO A 128 -34.94 -6.85 -30.34
C PRO A 128 -33.45 -6.56 -30.23
N LYS A 129 -32.88 -6.05 -31.33
CA LYS A 129 -31.60 -5.34 -31.33
C LYS A 129 -31.80 -3.99 -30.63
N ALA A 130 -30.92 -3.67 -29.67
CA ALA A 130 -30.98 -2.40 -28.93
C ALA A 130 -29.90 -1.45 -29.40
N LEU A 131 -30.31 -0.24 -29.73
CA LEU A 131 -29.50 0.91 -30.12
C LEU A 131 -29.36 1.88 -28.95
N ASP A 132 -28.33 2.70 -28.96
CA ASP A 132 -28.13 3.71 -27.92
C ASP A 132 -29.23 4.79 -28.00
N TRP A 133 -29.70 5.23 -26.84
CA TRP A 133 -30.75 6.25 -26.74
C TRP A 133 -30.32 7.61 -27.30
N ASP A 134 -29.08 8.02 -27.03
CA ASP A 134 -28.58 9.35 -27.41
C ASP A 134 -27.88 9.32 -28.77
N LYS A 135 -27.44 8.14 -29.20
CA LYS A 135 -26.75 7.90 -30.48
C LYS A 135 -27.41 6.73 -31.21
N PRO A 136 -28.58 6.95 -31.85
CA PRO A 136 -29.40 5.93 -32.49
C PRO A 136 -28.63 5.01 -33.44
N GLU A 137 -27.57 5.50 -34.06
CA GLU A 137 -26.71 4.77 -34.97
C GLU A 137 -25.76 3.77 -34.28
N THR A 138 -25.62 3.81 -32.95
CA THR A 138 -24.68 2.96 -32.21
C THR A 138 -25.34 1.82 -31.46
N LEU A 139 -24.64 0.69 -31.34
CA LEU A 139 -25.14 -0.52 -30.71
C LEU A 139 -25.11 -0.43 -29.18
N ALA A 140 -26.25 -0.71 -28.54
CA ALA A 140 -26.36 -0.85 -27.09
C ALA A 140 -26.42 -2.33 -26.64
N SER A 141 -27.06 -3.22 -27.41
CA SER A 141 -27.10 -4.67 -27.13
C SER A 141 -27.57 -5.50 -28.34
N VAL A 142 -26.86 -6.59 -28.66
CA VAL A 142 -27.23 -7.61 -29.67
C VAL A 142 -27.39 -8.98 -29.02
N GLY A 143 -28.36 -9.08 -28.11
CA GLY A 143 -28.54 -10.25 -27.24
C GLY A 143 -27.49 -10.36 -26.13
N ILE A 144 -27.69 -11.30 -25.21
CA ILE A 144 -26.82 -11.51 -24.05
C ILE A 144 -25.90 -12.71 -24.32
N HIS A 145 -24.62 -12.41 -24.55
CA HIS A 145 -23.55 -13.39 -24.62
C HIS A 145 -22.88 -13.48 -23.25
N ALA A 146 -22.85 -14.67 -22.64
CA ALA A 146 -22.26 -14.83 -21.33
C ALA A 146 -21.59 -16.18 -21.14
N THR A 147 -20.58 -16.20 -20.27
CA THR A 147 -20.00 -17.45 -19.77
C THR A 147 -20.97 -18.18 -18.88
N ARG A 148 -20.72 -19.47 -18.67
CA ARG A 148 -21.38 -20.28 -17.62
C ARG A 148 -21.42 -19.62 -16.24
N GLY A 149 -20.44 -18.77 -15.93
CA GLY A 149 -20.35 -18.07 -14.65
C GLY A 149 -21.11 -16.75 -14.59
N GLY A 150 -21.83 -16.38 -15.65
CA GLY A 150 -22.55 -15.11 -15.75
C GLY A 150 -21.65 -13.92 -16.10
N GLU A 151 -20.41 -14.15 -16.54
CA GLU A 151 -19.60 -13.06 -17.11
C GLU A 151 -20.10 -12.76 -18.52
N ARG A 152 -20.69 -11.57 -18.71
CA ARG A 152 -21.11 -11.09 -20.02
C ARG A 152 -19.92 -10.75 -20.90
N LEU A 153 -20.05 -11.05 -22.19
CA LEU A 153 -19.22 -10.59 -23.28
C LEU A 153 -20.09 -9.64 -24.11
N THR A 154 -19.63 -8.42 -24.34
CA THR A 154 -20.21 -7.57 -25.38
C THR A 154 -19.46 -7.90 -26.67
N PRO A 155 -20.14 -8.32 -27.75
CA PRO A 155 -19.48 -8.76 -28.98
C PRO A 155 -18.96 -7.61 -29.85
N PHE A 156 -19.34 -6.37 -29.53
CA PHE A 156 -18.96 -5.13 -30.21
C PHE A 156 -18.18 -4.19 -29.29
N ASP A 157 -17.48 -3.24 -29.88
CA ASP A 157 -16.71 -2.21 -29.17
C ASP A 157 -17.61 -1.04 -28.69
N PRO A 158 -17.24 -0.33 -27.61
CA PRO A 158 -18.03 0.79 -27.12
C PRO A 158 -18.21 1.89 -28.19
N GLY A 159 -19.47 2.20 -28.54
CA GLY A 159 -19.80 3.20 -29.56
C GLY A 159 -19.72 2.69 -31.01
N GLU A 160 -19.63 1.38 -31.21
CA GLU A 160 -19.67 0.78 -32.54
C GLU A 160 -21.01 1.07 -33.24
N VAL A 161 -20.95 1.52 -34.49
CA VAL A 161 -22.11 1.88 -35.32
C VAL A 161 -22.78 0.61 -35.87
N ASP A 162 -24.11 0.58 -35.92
CA ASP A 162 -24.90 -0.49 -36.53
C ASP A 162 -24.91 -0.35 -38.05
N GLN A 163 -24.19 -1.24 -38.72
CA GLN A 163 -24.11 -1.39 -40.17
C GLN A 163 -24.72 -2.73 -40.63
N GLY A 164 -25.50 -3.39 -39.76
CA GLY A 164 -26.06 -4.72 -40.02
C GLY A 164 -25.07 -5.87 -39.79
N GLN A 165 -23.88 -5.59 -39.24
CA GLN A 165 -22.81 -6.59 -39.03
C GLN A 165 -23.19 -7.73 -38.05
N TYR A 166 -24.26 -7.55 -37.27
CA TYR A 166 -24.78 -8.56 -36.34
C TYR A 166 -26.15 -9.14 -36.75
N ASP A 167 -26.64 -8.83 -37.95
CA ASP A 167 -27.99 -9.23 -38.39
C ASP A 167 -28.08 -10.73 -38.75
N GLY A 168 -26.94 -11.41 -38.90
CA GLY A 168 -26.88 -12.87 -39.03
C GLY A 168 -27.08 -13.65 -37.71
N ILE A 169 -27.10 -12.97 -36.56
CA ILE A 169 -27.26 -13.61 -35.25
C ILE A 169 -28.75 -13.83 -34.96
N SER A 170 -29.17 -15.09 -34.94
CA SER A 170 -30.53 -15.48 -34.55
C SER A 170 -30.58 -16.09 -33.15
N ASP A 171 -29.90 -17.22 -32.92
CA ASP A 171 -29.94 -17.94 -31.64
C ASP A 171 -28.95 -17.36 -30.61
N VAL A 172 -29.48 -16.84 -29.49
CA VAL A 172 -28.68 -16.30 -28.38
C VAL A 172 -28.96 -17.02 -27.05
N LEU A 173 -28.05 -16.92 -26.09
CA LEU A 173 -28.25 -17.52 -24.76
C LEU A 173 -29.45 -16.90 -24.02
N ALA A 174 -29.59 -15.58 -24.14
CA ALA A 174 -30.68 -14.79 -23.57
C ALA A 174 -30.79 -13.44 -24.28
N VAL A 175 -31.89 -12.72 -24.04
CA VAL A 175 -32.12 -11.34 -24.50
C VAL A 175 -32.33 -10.40 -23.30
N GLY A 176 -32.14 -9.10 -23.51
CA GLY A 176 -32.36 -8.09 -22.47
C GLY A 176 -33.84 -7.96 -22.10
N THR A 177 -34.14 -7.69 -20.82
CA THR A 177 -35.53 -7.48 -20.36
C THR A 177 -36.14 -6.16 -20.83
N ALA A 178 -35.34 -5.30 -21.45
CA ALA A 178 -35.70 -4.01 -22.05
C ALA A 178 -36.53 -4.10 -23.35
N GLY A 179 -36.83 -5.30 -23.84
CA GLY A 179 -37.65 -5.52 -25.05
C GLY A 179 -38.09 -6.98 -25.23
N LEU A 180 -38.12 -7.75 -24.15
CA LEU A 180 -38.28 -9.20 -24.20
C LEU A 180 -39.73 -9.58 -24.47
N LEU A 181 -40.00 -10.32 -25.55
CA LEU A 181 -41.31 -10.93 -25.85
C LEU A 181 -41.26 -12.43 -25.49
N ILE A 182 -42.20 -12.89 -24.68
CA ILE A 182 -42.28 -14.29 -24.22
C ILE A 182 -43.71 -14.84 -24.32
N LYS A 183 -43.85 -16.12 -24.69
CA LYS A 183 -45.13 -16.84 -24.60
C LYS A 183 -45.68 -16.79 -23.17
N ALA A 184 -46.92 -16.35 -22.99
CA ALA A 184 -47.53 -16.22 -21.66
C ALA A 184 -47.54 -17.55 -20.88
N GLN A 185 -47.87 -18.65 -21.56
CA GLN A 185 -47.80 -20.00 -21.00
C GLN A 185 -46.37 -20.39 -20.55
N LEU A 186 -45.34 -19.96 -21.29
CA LEU A 186 -43.96 -20.22 -20.92
C LEU A 186 -43.55 -19.41 -19.68
N TRP A 187 -43.97 -18.16 -19.60
CA TRP A 187 -43.76 -17.33 -18.42
C TRP A 187 -44.32 -18.00 -17.16
N ASP A 188 -45.54 -18.51 -17.24
CA ASP A 188 -46.22 -19.21 -16.13
C ASP A 188 -45.52 -20.53 -15.79
N ARG A 189 -45.17 -21.33 -16.81
CA ARG A 189 -44.41 -22.56 -16.65
C ARG A 189 -43.06 -22.32 -15.96
N LEU A 190 -42.36 -21.24 -16.31
CA LEU A 190 -41.09 -20.85 -15.72
C LEU A 190 -41.24 -20.09 -14.39
N ARG A 191 -42.46 -19.72 -13.99
CA ARG A 191 -42.74 -18.89 -12.79
C ARG A 191 -42.07 -17.50 -12.85
N GLY A 192 -41.99 -16.91 -14.03
CA GLY A 192 -41.36 -15.62 -14.28
C GLY A 192 -39.85 -15.60 -13.99
N THR A 193 -39.30 -14.43 -13.62
CA THR A 193 -37.88 -14.30 -13.24
C THR A 193 -37.60 -14.83 -11.84
N ASN A 194 -36.33 -15.18 -11.58
CA ASN A 194 -35.91 -15.66 -10.27
C ASN A 194 -35.81 -14.49 -9.26
N PRO A 195 -36.57 -14.50 -8.15
CA PRO A 195 -36.64 -13.37 -7.22
C PRO A 195 -35.34 -13.14 -6.43
N LEU A 196 -34.36 -14.04 -6.54
CA LEU A 196 -33.05 -13.90 -5.90
C LEU A 196 -32.11 -12.97 -6.65
N LEU A 197 -32.33 -12.79 -7.95
CA LEU A 197 -31.45 -11.98 -8.79
C LEU A 197 -31.97 -10.55 -8.84
N GLY A 198 -31.04 -9.59 -8.89
CA GLY A 198 -31.33 -8.19 -9.15
C GLY A 198 -31.53 -7.90 -10.63
N LYS A 199 -31.62 -6.60 -10.92
CA LYS A 199 -31.98 -6.02 -12.22
C LYS A 199 -31.03 -6.40 -13.36
N PHE A 200 -29.79 -6.81 -13.06
CA PHE A 200 -28.76 -6.98 -14.09
C PHE A 200 -28.61 -8.40 -14.62
N THR A 201 -29.18 -9.41 -13.97
CA THR A 201 -28.99 -10.81 -14.37
C THR A 201 -30.28 -11.58 -14.63
N GLU A 202 -31.43 -10.96 -14.40
CA GLU A 202 -32.74 -11.59 -14.59
C GLU A 202 -32.99 -12.10 -16.02
N GLY A 203 -32.73 -11.30 -17.06
CA GLY A 203 -32.91 -11.73 -18.45
C GLY A 203 -32.00 -12.89 -18.85
N LEU A 204 -30.74 -12.86 -18.38
CA LEU A 204 -29.77 -13.93 -18.60
C LEU A 204 -30.22 -15.25 -17.94
N GLU A 205 -30.75 -15.17 -16.72
CA GLU A 205 -31.21 -16.36 -16.00
C GLU A 205 -32.52 -16.92 -16.56
N LEU A 206 -33.45 -16.04 -16.96
CA LEU A 206 -34.71 -16.44 -17.60
C LEU A 206 -34.46 -17.11 -18.95
N GLY A 207 -33.67 -16.48 -19.82
CA GLY A 207 -33.31 -17.06 -21.13
C GLY A 207 -32.60 -18.42 -20.98
N ARG A 208 -31.71 -18.54 -20.00
CA ARG A 208 -31.06 -19.82 -19.68
C ARG A 208 -32.07 -20.88 -19.21
N ARG A 209 -33.07 -20.52 -18.40
CA ARG A 209 -34.13 -21.45 -17.98
C ARG A 209 -35.06 -21.83 -19.13
N ALA A 210 -35.39 -20.90 -20.02
CA ALA A 210 -36.16 -21.20 -21.23
C ALA A 210 -35.42 -22.18 -22.15
N ARG A 211 -34.12 -21.96 -22.40
CA ARG A 211 -33.24 -22.90 -23.12
C ARG A 211 -33.22 -24.27 -22.43
N MET A 212 -33.02 -24.31 -21.11
CA MET A 212 -33.06 -25.57 -20.37
C MET A 212 -34.41 -26.28 -20.46
N ALA A 213 -35.52 -25.54 -20.57
CA ALA A 213 -36.87 -26.07 -20.67
C ALA A 213 -37.27 -26.51 -22.10
N GLY A 214 -36.35 -26.50 -23.07
CA GLY A 214 -36.59 -26.97 -24.44
C GLY A 214 -36.85 -25.87 -25.47
N TYR A 215 -36.94 -24.61 -25.06
CA TYR A 215 -37.35 -23.51 -25.96
C TYR A 215 -36.14 -22.76 -26.54
N ARG A 216 -36.30 -22.25 -27.76
CA ARG A 216 -35.33 -21.33 -28.39
C ARG A 216 -35.50 -19.91 -27.85
N VAL A 217 -34.39 -19.17 -27.86
CA VAL A 217 -34.32 -17.76 -27.47
C VAL A 217 -33.62 -17.00 -28.59
N CYS A 218 -34.36 -16.17 -29.32
CA CYS A 218 -33.81 -15.52 -30.52
C CYS A 218 -33.66 -14.01 -30.35
N LEU A 219 -32.57 -13.48 -30.91
CA LEU A 219 -32.46 -12.08 -31.29
C LEU A 219 -33.20 -11.90 -32.61
N VAL A 220 -34.02 -10.87 -32.73
CA VAL A 220 -34.69 -10.47 -33.97
C VAL A 220 -34.06 -9.15 -34.42
N PRO A 221 -33.07 -9.16 -35.33
CA PRO A 221 -32.30 -7.96 -35.67
C PRO A 221 -33.13 -6.87 -36.37
N ALA A 222 -34.17 -7.29 -37.09
CA ALA A 222 -35.15 -6.38 -37.72
C ALA A 222 -36.04 -5.65 -36.68
N ALA A 223 -36.20 -6.21 -35.48
CA ALA A 223 -36.89 -5.54 -34.39
C ALA A 223 -35.89 -4.65 -33.64
N ARG A 224 -36.15 -3.33 -33.59
CA ARG A 224 -35.23 -2.34 -33.01
C ARG A 224 -35.86 -1.63 -31.81
N ILE A 225 -35.04 -1.36 -30.81
CA ILE A 225 -35.39 -0.49 -29.67
C ILE A 225 -34.24 0.48 -29.39
N TYR A 226 -34.55 1.65 -28.86
CA TYR A 226 -33.58 2.60 -28.31
C TYR A 226 -33.56 2.45 -26.80
N HIS A 227 -32.39 2.24 -26.20
CA HIS A 227 -32.29 1.90 -24.77
C HIS A 227 -31.18 2.71 -24.09
N ALA A 228 -31.55 3.52 -23.08
CA ALA A 228 -30.61 4.40 -22.39
C ALA A 228 -29.69 3.65 -21.41
N GLN A 229 -30.05 2.42 -21.03
CA GLN A 229 -29.35 1.63 -20.03
C GLN A 229 -29.17 2.40 -18.70
N ALA A 230 -30.17 3.18 -18.32
CA ALA A 230 -30.10 4.16 -17.24
C ALA A 230 -29.70 3.52 -15.90
N GLY A 231 -30.17 2.30 -15.62
CA GLY A 231 -29.74 1.54 -14.43
C GLY A 231 -28.29 1.02 -14.50
N LEU A 232 -27.75 0.75 -15.69
CA LEU A 232 -26.37 0.29 -15.86
C LEU A 232 -25.36 1.41 -15.64
N PHE A 233 -25.68 2.61 -16.13
CA PHE A 233 -24.84 3.81 -16.03
C PHE A 233 -25.13 4.66 -14.78
N GLY A 234 -26.11 4.27 -13.95
CA GLY A 234 -26.46 4.99 -12.72
C GLY A 234 -27.14 6.34 -12.97
N LEU A 235 -27.77 6.52 -14.14
CA LEU A 235 -28.43 7.76 -14.54
C LEU A 235 -29.70 8.01 -13.73
N ARG A 236 -30.37 6.95 -13.26
CA ARG A 236 -31.59 7.07 -12.45
C ARG A 236 -31.29 7.67 -11.08
N GLU A 237 -30.24 7.19 -10.43
CA GLU A 237 -29.79 7.72 -9.16
C GLU A 237 -29.29 9.16 -9.30
N TYR A 238 -28.64 9.50 -10.42
CA TYR A 238 -28.19 10.87 -10.70
C TYR A 238 -29.37 11.85 -10.79
N LEU A 239 -30.43 11.49 -11.53
CA LEU A 239 -31.63 12.31 -11.68
C LEU A 239 -32.39 12.47 -10.34
N GLU A 240 -32.55 11.38 -9.56
CA GLU A 240 -33.19 11.44 -8.23
C GLU A 240 -32.48 12.44 -7.28
N HIS A 241 -31.14 12.54 -7.32
CA HIS A 241 -30.39 13.48 -6.48
C HIS A 241 -30.52 14.94 -6.95
N GLN A 242 -30.62 15.18 -8.26
CA GLN A 242 -30.84 16.52 -8.81
C GLN A 242 -32.23 17.05 -8.45
N ASP A 243 -33.28 16.24 -8.62
CA ASP A 243 -34.65 16.63 -8.27
C ASP A 243 -34.82 16.91 -6.76
N SER A 244 -34.07 16.17 -5.92
CA SER A 244 -34.03 16.43 -4.48
C SER A 244 -33.31 17.75 -4.14
N ALA A 245 -32.31 18.15 -4.93
CA ALA A 245 -31.54 19.38 -4.71
C ALA A 245 -32.28 20.62 -5.21
N SER A 246 -33.03 20.52 -6.32
CA SER A 246 -33.90 21.59 -6.82
C SER A 246 -35.12 21.81 -5.93
N GLY A 247 -35.75 20.75 -5.42
CA GLY A 247 -36.86 20.88 -4.46
C GLY A 247 -36.47 21.56 -3.12
N ILE A 248 -35.21 21.46 -2.70
CA ILE A 248 -34.67 22.19 -1.52
C ILE A 248 -34.41 23.68 -1.85
N ALA A 249 -34.16 24.01 -3.11
CA ALA A 249 -34.01 25.40 -3.55
C ALA A 249 -35.37 26.10 -3.71
N ASP A 250 -36.38 25.41 -4.23
CA ASP A 250 -37.73 25.96 -4.37
C ASP A 250 -38.43 26.13 -3.01
N THR A 251 -38.24 25.21 -2.06
CA THR A 251 -38.76 25.39 -0.68
C THR A 251 -38.12 26.57 0.05
N ARG A 252 -36.88 26.95 -0.28
CA ARG A 252 -36.26 28.19 0.25
C ARG A 252 -36.79 29.46 -0.40
N ASN A 253 -37.28 29.38 -1.63
CA ASN A 253 -37.88 30.53 -2.31
C ASN A 253 -39.36 30.71 -1.93
N GLU A 254 -40.11 29.62 -1.73
CA GLU A 254 -41.50 29.69 -1.20
C GLU A 254 -41.55 30.24 0.23
N ASP A 255 -40.60 29.88 1.10
CA ASP A 255 -40.47 30.45 2.45
C ASP A 255 -40.10 31.97 2.45
N THR A 256 -39.71 32.51 1.30
CA THR A 256 -39.34 33.94 1.14
C THR A 256 -40.46 34.77 0.49
N GLU A 257 -41.40 34.16 -0.24
CA GLU A 257 -42.49 34.86 -0.93
C GLU A 257 -43.84 34.85 -0.16
N GLU A 258 -44.03 33.99 0.84
CA GLU A 258 -45.29 33.95 1.62
C GLU A 258 -45.34 34.90 2.84
N LYS A 259 -44.44 35.88 2.93
CA LYS A 259 -44.37 36.82 4.07
C LYS A 259 -44.19 38.29 3.69
N GLN A 260 -44.89 38.75 2.65
CA GLN A 260 -45.13 40.18 2.42
C GLN A 260 -46.56 40.42 1.94
N ASP A 261 -47.54 40.31 2.83
CA ASP A 261 -48.65 41.25 2.86
C ASP A 261 -49.49 41.08 4.13
N THR A 262 -49.34 42.03 5.06
CA THR A 262 -50.37 42.63 5.93
C THR A 262 -49.71 43.26 7.17
N LYS A 263 -49.66 44.60 7.18
CA LYS A 263 -49.39 45.46 8.35
C LYS A 263 -50.74 45.99 8.83
N SER A 264 -51.18 45.71 10.07
CA SER A 264 -51.13 46.60 11.25
C SER A 264 -52.28 46.17 12.22
N PRO A 265 -52.42 46.76 13.42
CA PRO A 265 -51.48 46.78 14.54
C PRO A 265 -52.16 46.33 15.86
N GLY A 266 -51.39 46.02 16.91
CA GLY A 266 -51.96 46.12 18.28
C GLY A 266 -51.42 45.21 19.36
N VAL A 267 -50.64 45.82 20.26
CA VAL A 267 -50.68 45.65 21.73
C VAL A 267 -50.07 44.39 22.35
N GLY A 268 -48.96 44.61 23.08
CA GLY A 268 -48.89 44.27 24.51
C GLY A 268 -47.98 43.13 24.96
N ASN A 269 -46.79 43.52 25.44
CA ASN A 269 -46.07 42.97 26.61
C ASN A 269 -45.55 41.51 26.52
N GLN A 270 -44.39 41.12 27.06
CA GLN A 270 -43.43 41.77 27.95
C GLN A 270 -42.11 40.99 27.80
N VAL A 271 -41.00 41.74 27.67
CA VAL A 271 -39.82 41.67 28.54
C VAL A 271 -39.30 40.28 28.96
N GLU A 272 -38.12 39.92 28.43
CA GLU A 272 -36.87 39.82 29.21
C GLU A 272 -35.65 39.71 28.25
N THR A 273 -35.08 40.88 27.94
CA THR A 273 -33.65 41.13 27.64
C THR A 273 -32.88 41.25 28.98
N PRO A 274 -31.52 41.34 29.08
CA PRO A 274 -30.59 41.89 28.08
C PRO A 274 -29.16 41.27 27.94
N ALA A 275 -28.62 41.50 26.74
CA ALA A 275 -27.39 42.27 26.43
C ALA A 275 -26.05 41.87 27.09
N ASP A 276 -25.02 41.54 26.31
CA ASP A 276 -24.18 42.43 25.47
C ASP A 276 -23.05 43.09 26.26
N LYS A 277 -21.83 43.00 25.71
CA LYS A 277 -20.77 43.98 25.91
C LYS A 277 -19.89 44.03 24.65
N SER A 278 -20.34 44.85 23.71
CA SER A 278 -19.75 46.16 23.40
C SER A 278 -18.30 46.21 22.88
N ALA A 279 -18.19 46.83 21.70
CA ALA A 279 -17.03 47.56 21.20
C ALA A 279 -16.54 48.66 22.17
N PRO A 280 -15.36 49.23 21.89
CA PRO A 280 -15.32 50.66 21.55
C PRO A 280 -14.50 50.88 20.26
N LEU A 281 -14.88 51.74 19.31
CA LEU A 281 -15.00 53.21 19.32
C LEU A 281 -13.67 53.97 19.37
N THR A 282 -13.66 55.06 18.61
CA THR A 282 -12.75 56.22 18.57
C THR A 282 -11.42 56.08 17.79
N GLU A 283 -11.02 56.99 16.90
CA GLU A 283 -11.63 58.24 16.42
C GLU A 283 -10.78 58.84 15.29
N ASN A 284 -11.48 59.48 14.34
CA ASN A 284 -11.33 60.90 13.99
C ASN A 284 -10.74 61.41 12.66
N LEU A 285 -11.53 62.39 12.19
CA LEU A 285 -11.29 63.57 11.35
C LEU A 285 -11.36 63.37 9.83
N LEU A 286 -12.50 63.71 9.20
CA LEU A 286 -12.94 65.06 8.71
C LEU A 286 -12.16 65.44 7.43
N THR A 287 -12.74 65.90 6.31
CA THR A 287 -13.86 66.84 6.13
C THR A 287 -14.31 66.83 4.66
N ALA A 288 -15.54 67.32 4.45
CA ALA A 288 -16.22 67.67 3.21
C ALA A 288 -15.41 68.36 2.10
N GLN A 289 -15.81 68.15 0.83
CA GLN A 289 -16.54 69.13 -0.01
C GLN A 289 -16.75 68.61 -1.45
N ALA A 290 -17.92 68.95 -1.99
CA ALA A 290 -18.38 68.77 -3.38
C ALA A 290 -17.61 69.71 -4.37
N PRO A 291 -18.00 69.91 -5.66
CA PRO A 291 -19.12 69.35 -6.44
C PRO A 291 -18.77 69.00 -7.92
N SER A 292 -19.82 68.68 -8.69
CA SER A 292 -20.03 68.96 -10.13
C SER A 292 -19.94 67.79 -11.13
N SER A 293 -21.11 67.57 -11.74
CA SER A 293 -21.43 66.81 -12.95
C SER A 293 -20.68 67.34 -14.19
N PRO A 294 -20.76 66.69 -15.38
CA PRO A 294 -21.98 66.82 -16.20
C PRO A 294 -22.41 65.59 -17.02
N MET A 295 -23.73 65.57 -17.26
CA MET A 295 -24.46 65.23 -18.50
C MET A 295 -24.15 63.96 -19.32
N GLY A 296 -25.25 63.24 -19.62
CA GLY A 296 -25.80 63.34 -20.98
C GLY A 296 -26.02 62.06 -21.78
N SER A 297 -27.18 61.43 -21.57
CA SER A 297 -28.18 61.00 -22.56
C SER A 297 -27.82 60.29 -23.90
N ARG A 298 -28.65 59.27 -24.18
CA ARG A 298 -29.40 58.95 -25.43
C ARG A 298 -28.82 57.98 -26.48
N GLN A 299 -29.49 56.82 -26.55
CA GLN A 299 -30.25 56.24 -27.69
C GLN A 299 -29.99 56.72 -29.13
N GLU A 300 -29.87 55.70 -30.00
CA GLU A 300 -30.42 55.54 -31.36
C GLU A 300 -30.28 56.67 -32.39
N ASP A 301 -29.45 56.43 -33.41
CA ASP A 301 -29.83 56.36 -34.84
C ASP A 301 -28.58 56.48 -35.73
N ARG A 302 -28.42 55.56 -36.69
CA ARG A 302 -28.26 55.85 -38.14
C ARG A 302 -27.65 54.70 -38.94
N GLN A 303 -28.28 54.52 -40.08
CA GLN A 303 -28.03 53.63 -41.19
C GLN A 303 -27.03 54.26 -42.19
N LYS A 304 -26.46 53.40 -43.05
CA LYS A 304 -25.98 53.62 -44.45
C LYS A 304 -24.47 53.78 -44.77
N GLU A 305 -24.05 52.82 -45.60
CA GLU A 305 -23.33 52.92 -46.89
C GLU A 305 -21.88 53.44 -46.92
N ARG A 306 -20.92 52.56 -47.30
CA ARG A 306 -20.18 52.66 -48.58
C ARG A 306 -19.26 51.45 -48.87
N ILE A 307 -19.67 50.62 -49.84
CA ILE A 307 -19.05 50.37 -51.17
C ILE A 307 -17.51 50.14 -51.24
N GLN A 308 -17.04 48.97 -51.73
CA GLN A 308 -16.56 48.70 -53.12
C GLN A 308 -15.53 47.54 -53.21
N GLY A 309 -15.76 46.64 -54.19
CA GLY A 309 -14.80 46.08 -55.17
C GLY A 309 -13.57 45.29 -54.70
N GLU A 310 -13.42 44.04 -55.14
CA GLU A 310 -12.71 43.71 -56.40
C GLU A 310 -12.77 42.21 -56.70
N GLU A 311 -12.99 41.93 -57.99
CA GLU A 311 -12.91 40.64 -58.66
C GLU A 311 -11.45 40.23 -58.94
N GLU A 312 -11.32 38.97 -59.36
CA GLU A 312 -10.46 38.48 -60.44
C GLU A 312 -9.25 37.54 -60.17
N ASN A 313 -9.35 36.42 -60.90
CA ASN A 313 -8.34 35.56 -61.54
C ASN A 313 -7.62 34.47 -60.73
N ALA A 314 -7.93 33.20 -61.01
CA ALA A 314 -7.38 32.55 -62.22
C ALA A 314 -8.15 31.27 -62.61
N THR A 315 -8.42 31.19 -63.92
CA THR A 315 -8.95 30.14 -64.79
C THR A 315 -8.05 28.91 -64.92
N GLU A 316 -8.63 27.75 -65.30
CA GLU A 316 -8.34 27.03 -66.57
C GLU A 316 -9.08 25.66 -66.64
N ASP A 317 -10.03 25.61 -67.59
CA ASP A 317 -10.02 24.72 -68.77
C ASP A 317 -10.74 23.34 -68.87
N TYR A 318 -11.62 23.32 -69.90
CA TYR A 318 -12.10 22.28 -70.84
C TYR A 318 -12.98 21.11 -70.32
N GLU A 319 -14.03 20.62 -70.99
CA GLU A 319 -14.87 21.04 -72.14
C GLU A 319 -16.08 20.06 -72.19
N GLN A 320 -17.16 20.44 -72.86
CA GLN A 320 -18.36 19.63 -73.14
C GLN A 320 -18.09 18.46 -74.09
N LEU A 321 -18.95 17.42 -74.06
CA LEU A 321 -19.51 16.83 -75.29
C LEU A 321 -20.71 15.90 -74.99
N ASP A 322 -21.77 16.15 -75.76
CA ASP A 322 -23.05 15.45 -75.84
C ASP A 322 -23.00 14.13 -76.64
N THR A 323 -23.97 13.26 -76.34
CA THR A 323 -24.71 12.30 -77.21
C THR A 323 -23.98 11.32 -78.14
N GLU A 324 -24.24 10.01 -78.00
CA GLU A 324 -25.11 9.18 -78.89
C GLU A 324 -25.01 7.66 -78.57
N GLU A 325 -26.04 6.94 -79.02
CA GLU A 325 -26.43 5.53 -78.82
C GLU A 325 -25.40 4.48 -79.30
N ASP A 326 -25.36 3.28 -78.68
CA ASP A 326 -25.88 2.00 -79.26
C ASP A 326 -25.37 0.73 -78.51
N GLY A 327 -26.26 -0.28 -78.33
CA GLY A 327 -25.95 -1.72 -78.45
C GLY A 327 -25.30 -2.59 -77.33
N GLN A 328 -26.16 -3.31 -76.57
CA GLN A 328 -26.02 -4.74 -76.11
C GLN A 328 -25.06 -5.14 -74.94
N PRO A 329 -25.23 -6.33 -74.31
CA PRO A 329 -26.40 -6.90 -73.61
C PRO A 329 -26.10 -7.24 -72.12
N ALA A 330 -27.13 -7.64 -71.37
CA ALA A 330 -27.14 -7.85 -69.91
C ALA A 330 -26.08 -8.82 -69.34
N GLU A 331 -25.38 -8.38 -68.29
CA GLU A 331 -24.67 -9.23 -67.31
C GLU A 331 -25.54 -9.49 -66.06
N PRO A 332 -25.44 -10.67 -65.39
CA PRO A 332 -26.36 -11.08 -64.33
C PRO A 332 -26.03 -10.60 -62.90
N ASP A 333 -25.06 -9.70 -62.71
CA ASP A 333 -24.54 -9.33 -61.38
C ASP A 333 -24.73 -7.83 -61.05
N SER A 334 -25.98 -7.35 -61.08
CA SER A 334 -26.33 -6.06 -60.47
C SER A 334 -26.39 -6.21 -58.94
N PRO A 335 -25.78 -5.30 -58.15
CA PRO A 335 -25.92 -5.30 -56.71
C PRO A 335 -27.39 -5.11 -56.35
N VAL A 336 -27.88 -5.94 -55.41
CA VAL A 336 -29.18 -5.76 -54.75
C VAL A 336 -29.31 -4.29 -54.33
N PRO A 337 -30.39 -3.58 -54.70
CA PRO A 337 -30.55 -2.18 -54.33
C PRO A 337 -30.52 -2.07 -52.81
N HIS A 338 -29.66 -1.17 -52.31
CA HIS A 338 -29.54 -0.81 -50.91
C HIS A 338 -30.95 -0.60 -50.31
N GLN A 339 -31.26 -1.33 -49.23
CA GLN A 339 -32.47 -1.06 -48.47
C GLN A 339 -32.51 0.43 -48.11
N PRO A 340 -33.66 1.11 -48.22
CA PRO A 340 -33.77 2.52 -47.86
C PRO A 340 -33.34 2.70 -46.40
N VAL A 341 -32.34 3.55 -46.18
CA VAL A 341 -32.02 4.07 -44.85
C VAL A 341 -33.21 4.92 -44.43
N TYR A 342 -34.11 4.34 -43.64
CA TYR A 342 -35.15 5.12 -42.97
C TYR A 342 -34.46 6.11 -42.03
N VAL A 343 -34.43 7.38 -42.43
CA VAL A 343 -34.06 8.50 -41.55
C VAL A 343 -35.20 8.62 -40.54
N TYR A 344 -34.96 8.10 -39.35
CA TYR A 344 -35.85 8.24 -38.21
C TYR A 344 -35.59 9.60 -37.55
N ASP A 345 -36.63 10.36 -37.22
CA ASP A 345 -36.50 11.53 -36.36
C ASP A 345 -36.09 11.06 -34.96
N PRO A 346 -34.86 11.35 -34.49
CA PRO A 346 -34.40 10.86 -33.19
C PRO A 346 -35.36 11.32 -32.10
N VAL A 347 -35.60 10.45 -31.13
CA VAL A 347 -36.40 10.79 -29.94
C VAL A 347 -35.77 12.04 -29.30
N PRO A 348 -36.50 13.15 -29.12
CA PRO A 348 -35.91 14.39 -28.62
C PRO A 348 -35.33 14.16 -27.22
N VAL A 349 -34.01 14.14 -27.10
CA VAL A 349 -33.30 13.87 -25.83
C VAL A 349 -33.50 15.05 -24.88
N THR A 350 -33.87 14.77 -23.63
CA THR A 350 -33.94 15.81 -22.59
C THR A 350 -32.54 16.37 -22.30
N PRO A 351 -32.32 17.70 -22.30
CA PRO A 351 -30.98 18.31 -22.17
C PRO A 351 -30.20 17.85 -20.93
N LEU A 352 -30.89 17.61 -19.81
CA LEU A 352 -30.32 17.14 -18.54
C LEU A 352 -29.64 15.76 -18.63
N VAL A 353 -30.06 14.91 -19.57
CA VAL A 353 -29.50 13.56 -19.76
C VAL A 353 -28.17 13.62 -20.51
N LEU A 354 -27.97 14.61 -21.40
CA LEU A 354 -26.73 14.82 -22.14
C LEU A 354 -25.54 15.19 -21.24
N GLU A 355 -25.78 15.87 -20.12
CA GLU A 355 -24.73 16.28 -19.18
C GLU A 355 -24.33 15.19 -18.17
N ALA A 356 -25.12 14.13 -18.02
CA ALA A 356 -24.91 13.13 -16.98
C ALA A 356 -23.70 12.20 -17.30
N PRO A 357 -22.76 11.99 -16.36
CA PRO A 357 -21.62 11.11 -16.59
C PRO A 357 -22.07 9.64 -16.65
N ARG A 358 -21.88 8.98 -17.81
CA ARG A 358 -22.22 7.56 -18.02
C ARG A 358 -21.21 6.61 -17.37
N GLU A 359 -21.25 6.49 -16.04
CA GLU A 359 -20.32 5.66 -15.26
C GLU A 359 -20.91 4.33 -14.78
N LYS A 360 -20.36 3.21 -15.27
CA LYS A 360 -20.74 1.86 -14.81
C LYS A 360 -20.31 1.54 -13.36
N GLU A 361 -19.71 2.48 -12.64
CA GLU A 361 -19.18 2.26 -11.29
C GLU A 361 -20.29 2.25 -10.22
N ASN A 362 -21.34 3.07 -10.40
CA ASN A 362 -22.49 3.14 -9.48
C ASN A 362 -23.25 1.80 -9.43
N SER A 363 -23.43 1.14 -10.58
CA SER A 363 -24.09 -0.17 -10.67
C SER A 363 -23.18 -1.37 -10.29
N TYR A 364 -21.91 -1.14 -9.97
CA TYR A 364 -20.95 -2.23 -9.70
C TYR A 364 -21.32 -3.13 -8.49
N PRO A 365 -21.77 -2.61 -7.34
CA PRO A 365 -22.09 -3.45 -6.18
C PRO A 365 -23.19 -4.48 -6.47
N GLU A 366 -24.27 -4.04 -7.10
CA GLU A 366 -25.42 -4.89 -7.43
C GLU A 366 -25.04 -5.93 -8.49
N ARG A 367 -24.37 -5.52 -9.58
CA ARG A 367 -23.86 -6.44 -10.60
C ARG A 367 -22.94 -7.50 -10.02
N ARG A 368 -22.12 -7.13 -9.03
CA ARG A 368 -21.20 -8.08 -8.39
C ARG A 368 -21.93 -9.09 -7.51
N ALA A 369 -22.92 -8.66 -6.74
CA ALA A 369 -23.76 -9.54 -5.94
C ALA A 369 -24.56 -10.53 -6.81
N ASP A 370 -25.20 -10.02 -7.86
CA ASP A 370 -25.96 -10.80 -8.83
C ASP A 370 -25.12 -11.90 -9.49
N LYS A 371 -23.89 -11.57 -9.87
CA LYS A 371 -22.96 -12.54 -10.45
C LYS A 371 -22.66 -13.72 -9.51
N TYR A 372 -22.50 -13.46 -8.22
CA TYR A 372 -22.27 -14.51 -7.23
C TYR A 372 -23.50 -15.41 -7.04
N LEU A 373 -24.69 -14.81 -6.98
CA LEU A 373 -25.96 -15.55 -6.89
C LEU A 373 -26.22 -16.37 -8.16
N TYR A 374 -26.02 -15.78 -9.34
CA TYR A 374 -26.12 -16.47 -10.62
C TYR A 374 -25.15 -17.66 -10.69
N ARG A 375 -23.90 -17.49 -10.23
CA ARG A 375 -22.94 -18.60 -10.17
C ARG A 375 -23.41 -19.70 -9.22
N ALA A 376 -23.99 -19.35 -8.08
CA ALA A 376 -24.52 -20.32 -7.12
C ALA A 376 -25.72 -21.11 -7.69
N LEU A 377 -26.53 -20.50 -8.56
CA LEU A 377 -27.62 -21.18 -9.27
C LEU A 377 -27.11 -22.14 -10.38
N THR A 378 -26.09 -21.73 -11.12
CA THR A 378 -25.63 -22.41 -12.36
C THR A 378 -24.52 -23.46 -12.18
N ILE A 379 -23.75 -23.39 -11.09
CA ILE A 379 -22.65 -24.33 -10.82
C ILE A 379 -23.16 -25.78 -10.73
N SER A 380 -22.33 -26.78 -11.01
CA SER A 380 -22.77 -28.17 -10.85
C SER A 380 -23.15 -28.47 -9.40
N SER A 381 -24.08 -29.41 -9.22
CA SER A 381 -24.58 -29.75 -7.89
C SER A 381 -23.50 -30.40 -7.03
N VAL A 382 -22.60 -31.16 -7.66
CA VAL A 382 -21.43 -31.80 -7.04
C VAL A 382 -20.39 -30.77 -6.61
N LEU A 383 -20.15 -29.71 -7.40
CA LEU A 383 -19.15 -28.68 -7.08
C LEU A 383 -19.69 -27.54 -6.21
N LEU A 384 -20.99 -27.48 -5.95
CA LEU A 384 -21.58 -26.41 -5.13
C LEU A 384 -21.01 -26.40 -3.69
N PRO A 385 -20.95 -27.52 -2.95
CA PRO A 385 -20.40 -27.51 -1.59
C PRO A 385 -18.93 -27.06 -1.58
N LEU A 386 -18.11 -27.60 -2.48
CA LEU A 386 -16.71 -27.21 -2.62
C LEU A 386 -16.56 -25.71 -2.93
N TRP A 387 -17.37 -25.18 -3.84
CA TRP A 387 -17.34 -23.77 -4.19
C TRP A 387 -17.79 -22.87 -3.04
N LEU A 388 -18.78 -23.27 -2.25
CA LEU A 388 -19.21 -22.56 -1.04
C LEU A 388 -18.11 -22.55 0.02
N CYS A 389 -17.46 -23.69 0.27
CA CYS A 389 -16.31 -23.77 1.19
C CYS A 389 -15.15 -22.85 0.77
N LEU A 390 -14.90 -22.72 -0.54
CA LEU A 390 -13.83 -21.86 -1.08
C LEU A 390 -14.23 -20.39 -1.26
N LEU A 391 -15.53 -20.06 -1.15
CA LEU A 391 -16.04 -18.70 -1.38
C LEU A 391 -15.46 -17.67 -0.40
N PRO A 392 -15.36 -17.93 0.93
CA PRO A 392 -14.76 -17.00 1.88
C PRO A 392 -13.29 -16.71 1.52
N LEU A 393 -12.50 -17.76 1.29
CA LEU A 393 -11.09 -17.63 0.92
C LEU A 393 -10.91 -16.84 -0.39
N LYS A 394 -11.69 -17.17 -1.42
CA LYS A 394 -11.66 -16.45 -2.70
C LYS A 394 -12.03 -14.98 -2.53
N SER A 395 -13.09 -14.68 -1.78
CA SER A 395 -13.55 -13.31 -1.54
C SER A 395 -12.51 -12.51 -0.74
N LEU A 396 -11.84 -13.14 0.23
CA LEU A 396 -10.75 -12.54 0.99
C LEU A 396 -9.52 -12.26 0.12
N MET A 397 -9.14 -13.20 -0.75
CA MET A 397 -8.03 -13.01 -1.69
C MET A 397 -8.30 -11.89 -2.69
N ILE A 398 -9.53 -11.80 -3.22
CA ILE A 398 -9.93 -10.72 -4.13
C ILE A 398 -10.06 -9.39 -3.39
N ALA A 399 -10.60 -9.40 -2.16
CA ALA A 399 -10.65 -8.22 -1.30
C ALA A 399 -9.24 -7.72 -0.99
N LEU A 400 -8.31 -8.60 -0.63
CA LEU A 400 -6.90 -8.29 -0.44
C LEU A 400 -6.28 -7.74 -1.72
N MET A 401 -6.55 -8.34 -2.87
CA MET A 401 -6.10 -7.81 -4.17
C MET A 401 -6.62 -6.39 -4.40
N TRP A 402 -7.89 -6.09 -4.06
CA TRP A 402 -8.45 -4.75 -4.19
C TRP A 402 -7.84 -3.76 -3.19
N VAL A 403 -7.56 -4.20 -1.96
CA VAL A 403 -6.84 -3.40 -0.95
C VAL A 403 -5.43 -3.08 -1.44
N LEU A 404 -4.68 -4.09 -1.92
CA LEU A 404 -3.36 -3.94 -2.54
C LEU A 404 -3.41 -3.04 -3.79
N ARG A 405 -4.57 -2.93 -4.45
CA ARG A 405 -4.82 -2.08 -5.62
C ARG A 405 -5.55 -0.78 -5.28
N SER A 406 -5.44 -0.26 -4.06
CA SER A 406 -6.02 1.05 -3.72
C SER A 406 -7.56 1.14 -3.70
N ALA A 407 -8.31 0.06 -3.86
CA ALA A 407 -9.76 0.10 -4.06
C ALA A 407 -10.51 -0.55 -2.87
N GLY A 408 -10.28 -0.06 -1.64
CA GLY A 408 -10.86 -0.64 -0.42
C GLY A 408 -12.39 -0.74 -0.44
N GLN A 409 -13.09 0.21 -1.08
CA GLN A 409 -14.54 0.12 -1.27
C GLN A 409 -14.94 -1.12 -2.08
N ARG A 410 -14.16 -1.51 -3.10
CA ARG A 410 -14.40 -2.74 -3.88
C ARG A 410 -14.14 -4.01 -3.07
N ALA A 411 -13.23 -3.96 -2.11
CA ALA A 411 -13.01 -5.05 -1.18
C ALA A 411 -14.25 -5.28 -0.30
N ALA A 412 -14.83 -4.20 0.25
CA ALA A 412 -16.07 -4.29 1.02
C ALA A 412 -17.24 -4.82 0.18
N ILE A 413 -17.37 -4.36 -1.07
CA ILE A 413 -18.38 -4.86 -2.02
C ILE A 413 -18.20 -6.36 -2.27
N GLU A 414 -16.96 -6.82 -2.45
CA GLU A 414 -16.64 -8.24 -2.69
C GLU A 414 -17.08 -9.13 -1.51
N LEU A 415 -16.79 -8.70 -0.28
CA LEU A 415 -17.17 -9.42 0.94
C LEU A 415 -18.69 -9.40 1.15
N LYS A 416 -19.35 -8.25 0.95
CA LYS A 416 -20.81 -8.14 1.04
C LYS A 416 -21.52 -9.03 0.01
N ALA A 417 -21.01 -9.06 -1.23
CA ALA A 417 -21.54 -9.90 -2.29
C ALA A 417 -21.41 -11.40 -1.97
N ALA A 418 -20.28 -11.83 -1.41
CA ALA A 418 -20.09 -13.21 -0.96
C ALA A 418 -21.01 -13.57 0.22
N ASN A 419 -21.17 -12.67 1.19
CA ASN A 419 -22.05 -12.89 2.35
C ASN A 419 -23.53 -13.01 1.95
N ARG A 420 -23.96 -12.28 0.90
CA ARG A 420 -25.33 -12.39 0.36
C ARG A 420 -25.66 -13.80 -0.14
N VAL A 421 -24.67 -14.56 -0.63
CA VAL A 421 -24.87 -15.97 -1.04
C VAL A 421 -25.20 -16.85 0.17
N TRP A 422 -24.47 -16.67 1.27
CA TRP A 422 -24.71 -17.41 2.51
C TRP A 422 -26.10 -17.12 3.09
N GLY A 423 -26.49 -15.84 3.14
CA GLY A 423 -27.83 -15.45 3.62
C GLY A 423 -28.99 -15.89 2.73
N SER A 424 -28.73 -16.30 1.48
CA SER A 424 -29.75 -16.76 0.53
C SER A 424 -29.66 -18.24 0.18
N LEU A 425 -28.82 -19.02 0.89
CA LEU A 425 -28.50 -20.41 0.56
C LEU A 425 -29.76 -21.30 0.46
N GLY A 426 -30.68 -21.21 1.42
CA GLY A 426 -31.93 -21.99 1.40
C GLY A 426 -32.78 -21.70 0.17
N LYS A 427 -32.89 -20.42 -0.21
CA LYS A 427 -33.64 -20.00 -1.40
C LYS A 427 -32.93 -20.43 -2.70
N ILE A 428 -31.60 -20.39 -2.74
CA ILE A 428 -30.81 -20.88 -3.88
C ILE A 428 -31.06 -22.38 -4.09
N LEU A 429 -31.07 -23.18 -3.02
CA LEU A 429 -31.35 -24.62 -3.11
C LEU A 429 -32.77 -24.90 -3.60
N ALA A 430 -33.77 -24.15 -3.13
CA ALA A 430 -35.15 -24.26 -3.60
C ALA A 430 -35.27 -23.92 -5.10
N ALA A 431 -34.68 -22.81 -5.53
CA ALA A 431 -34.67 -22.39 -6.95
C ALA A 431 -34.01 -23.46 -7.85
N ARG A 432 -32.91 -24.07 -7.38
CA ARG A 432 -32.24 -25.15 -8.12
C ARG A 432 -33.07 -26.43 -8.21
N ARG A 433 -33.88 -26.76 -7.21
CA ARG A 433 -34.81 -27.91 -7.29
C ARG A 433 -35.87 -27.68 -8.38
N ILE A 434 -36.45 -26.49 -8.42
CA ILE A 434 -37.43 -26.10 -9.45
C ILE A 434 -36.80 -26.17 -10.84
N GLN A 435 -35.61 -25.58 -11.02
CA GLN A 435 -34.91 -25.58 -12.30
C GLN A 435 -34.57 -26.99 -12.79
N ARG A 436 -34.20 -27.92 -11.89
CA ARG A 436 -33.95 -29.32 -12.27
C ARG A 436 -35.21 -30.01 -12.79
N ARG A 437 -36.37 -29.77 -12.14
CA ARG A 437 -37.66 -30.35 -12.57
C ARG A 437 -38.12 -29.82 -13.93
N GLN A 438 -37.74 -28.59 -14.27
CA GLN A 438 -38.11 -27.94 -15.53
C GLN A 438 -37.10 -28.20 -16.67
N SER A 439 -35.94 -28.81 -16.40
CA SER A 439 -34.89 -29.03 -17.39
C SER A 439 -35.22 -30.21 -18.30
N GLN A 440 -35.30 -29.96 -19.61
CA GLN A 440 -35.43 -30.95 -20.67
C GLN A 440 -34.13 -31.13 -21.46
N ILE A 441 -33.34 -30.06 -21.63
CA ILE A 441 -32.09 -30.08 -22.41
C ILE A 441 -30.88 -30.41 -21.52
N SER A 442 -29.88 -31.09 -22.09
CA SER A 442 -28.63 -31.39 -21.40
C SER A 442 -27.77 -30.13 -21.19
N ARG A 443 -26.90 -30.17 -20.18
CA ARG A 443 -25.95 -29.06 -19.95
C ARG A 443 -24.92 -28.90 -21.07
N ARG A 444 -24.67 -29.94 -21.86
CA ARG A 444 -23.70 -29.91 -22.97
C ARG A 444 -24.22 -29.09 -24.15
N GLU A 445 -25.50 -29.24 -24.47
CA GLU A 445 -26.14 -28.46 -25.54
C GLU A 445 -26.21 -26.98 -25.18
N LEU A 446 -26.57 -26.67 -23.92
CA LEU A 446 -26.57 -25.29 -23.43
C LEU A 446 -25.17 -24.65 -23.49
N ALA A 447 -24.11 -25.43 -23.24
CA ALA A 447 -22.74 -24.92 -23.26
C ALA A 447 -22.29 -24.44 -24.65
N ARG A 448 -22.96 -24.86 -25.75
CA ARG A 448 -22.67 -24.36 -27.11
C ARG A 448 -23.08 -22.90 -27.30
N LEU A 449 -24.05 -22.43 -26.51
CA LEU A 449 -24.50 -21.03 -26.49
C LEU A 449 -23.78 -20.19 -25.41
N GLU A 450 -23.01 -20.82 -24.53
CA GLU A 450 -22.24 -20.14 -23.49
C GLU A 450 -20.84 -19.75 -24.03
N VAL A 451 -20.42 -18.51 -23.76
CA VAL A 451 -19.09 -18.03 -24.17
C VAL A 451 -18.00 -18.69 -23.31
N PRO A 452 -16.88 -19.15 -23.89
CA PRO A 452 -15.77 -19.67 -23.09
C PRO A 452 -15.08 -18.55 -22.30
N ALA A 453 -14.66 -18.85 -21.07
CA ALA A 453 -14.01 -17.86 -20.19
C ALA A 453 -12.65 -17.36 -20.71
N SER A 454 -12.04 -18.05 -21.70
CA SER A 454 -10.86 -17.55 -22.41
C SER A 454 -11.18 -16.29 -23.22
N ARG A 455 -12.27 -16.30 -23.99
CA ARG A 455 -12.69 -15.15 -24.82
C ARG A 455 -13.01 -13.91 -23.99
N VAL A 456 -13.67 -14.06 -22.85
CA VAL A 456 -13.91 -12.93 -21.93
C VAL A 456 -12.59 -12.39 -21.35
N ARG A 457 -11.61 -13.25 -21.07
CA ARG A 457 -10.30 -12.81 -20.59
C ARG A 457 -9.50 -12.10 -21.67
N GLU A 458 -9.57 -12.59 -22.90
CA GLU A 458 -8.96 -11.98 -24.09
C GLU A 458 -9.54 -10.59 -24.36
N ASN A 459 -10.86 -10.46 -24.46
CA ASN A 459 -11.51 -9.17 -24.65
C ASN A 459 -11.16 -8.18 -23.50
N ARG A 460 -11.19 -8.63 -22.22
CA ARG A 460 -10.74 -7.78 -21.10
C ARG A 460 -9.26 -7.38 -21.15
N ARG A 461 -8.38 -8.15 -21.81
CA ARG A 461 -6.98 -7.77 -22.01
C ARG A 461 -6.87 -6.73 -23.11
N LEU A 462 -7.64 -6.88 -24.18
CA LEU A 462 -7.73 -5.90 -25.28
C LEU A 462 -8.27 -4.56 -24.78
N ILE A 463 -9.41 -4.54 -24.09
CA ILE A 463 -9.95 -3.29 -23.50
C ILE A 463 -8.92 -2.63 -22.57
N ARG A 464 -8.20 -3.39 -21.75
CA ARG A 464 -7.14 -2.83 -20.88
C ARG A 464 -5.92 -2.32 -21.64
N ARG A 465 -5.61 -2.92 -22.79
CA ARG A 465 -4.53 -2.47 -23.67
C ARG A 465 -4.94 -1.17 -24.34
N VAL A 466 -6.15 -1.13 -24.90
CA VAL A 466 -6.77 0.07 -25.45
C VAL A 466 -6.81 1.15 -24.37
N ASP A 467 -7.41 0.95 -23.19
CA ASP A 467 -7.43 1.93 -22.09
C ASP A 467 -6.03 2.40 -21.62
N ARG A 468 -4.97 1.61 -21.84
CA ARG A 468 -3.58 1.99 -21.53
C ARG A 468 -2.95 2.80 -22.67
N GLU A 469 -3.29 2.48 -23.90
CA GLU A 469 -2.78 3.14 -25.12
C GLU A 469 -3.56 4.42 -25.42
N SER A 470 -4.87 4.43 -25.21
CA SER A 470 -5.81 5.57 -25.25
C SER A 470 -5.86 6.34 -23.93
N GLY A 471 -5.14 5.88 -22.90
CA GLY A 471 -5.19 6.44 -21.55
C GLY A 471 -4.97 7.95 -21.56
N GLN A 472 -5.88 8.67 -20.90
CA GLN A 472 -6.01 10.13 -20.79
C GLN A 472 -4.73 10.93 -20.44
N GLU A 473 -3.57 10.30 -20.22
CA GLU A 473 -2.26 10.97 -20.19
C GLU A 473 -1.73 11.33 -21.59
N VAL A 474 -2.13 10.60 -22.65
CA VAL A 474 -1.82 10.93 -24.05
C VAL A 474 -2.44 12.29 -24.45
N LEU A 475 -3.46 12.75 -23.74
CA LEU A 475 -4.10 14.04 -23.95
C LEU A 475 -3.41 15.22 -23.24
N LYS A 476 -2.41 15.01 -22.36
CA LYS A 476 -1.75 16.09 -21.60
C LYS A 476 -0.33 16.42 -22.02
N LEU A 477 0.38 15.49 -22.68
CA LEU A 477 1.75 15.69 -23.14
C LEU A 477 1.78 15.49 -24.65
N GLY A 478 2.42 16.42 -25.38
CA GLY A 478 2.62 16.26 -26.83
C GLY A 478 3.41 14.99 -27.16
N THR A 479 3.22 14.43 -28.35
CA THR A 479 3.93 13.22 -28.82
C THR A 479 5.45 13.36 -28.73
N VAL A 480 5.97 14.55 -29.04
CA VAL A 480 7.39 14.91 -28.92
C VAL A 480 7.86 14.86 -27.48
N ALA A 481 7.16 15.52 -26.55
CA ALA A 481 7.51 15.56 -25.14
C ALA A 481 7.48 14.16 -24.51
N LYS A 482 6.52 13.32 -24.90
CA LYS A 482 6.45 11.90 -24.49
C LYS A 482 7.67 11.12 -24.97
N SER A 483 8.02 11.23 -26.25
CA SER A 483 9.21 10.52 -26.79
C SER A 483 10.51 10.93 -26.08
N GLN A 484 10.64 12.21 -25.71
CA GLN A 484 11.77 12.70 -24.94
C GLN A 484 11.77 12.15 -23.51
N LEU A 485 10.60 12.10 -22.86
CA LEU A 485 10.46 11.52 -21.52
C LEU A 485 10.82 10.03 -21.52
N ASP A 486 10.33 9.27 -22.50
CA ASP A 486 10.65 7.84 -22.66
C ASP A 486 12.15 7.63 -22.87
N LYS A 487 12.79 8.45 -23.72
CA LYS A 487 14.25 8.43 -23.89
C LYS A 487 14.98 8.73 -22.59
N VAL A 488 14.64 9.82 -21.89
CA VAL A 488 15.34 10.24 -20.66
C VAL A 488 15.18 9.20 -19.54
N THR A 489 13.98 8.64 -19.40
CA THR A 489 13.69 7.62 -18.38
C THR A 489 14.37 6.29 -18.69
N TRP A 490 14.42 5.88 -19.96
CA TRP A 490 15.16 4.69 -20.39
C TRP A 490 16.66 4.80 -20.09
N HIS A 491 17.31 5.93 -20.43
CA HIS A 491 18.71 6.15 -20.08
C HIS A 491 18.94 6.16 -18.57
N ALA A 492 18.02 6.76 -17.80
CA ALA A 492 18.08 6.73 -16.34
C ALA A 492 17.97 5.29 -15.79
N GLN A 493 17.12 4.44 -16.37
CA GLN A 493 17.01 3.04 -15.98
C GLN A 493 18.31 2.27 -16.25
N ILE A 494 18.91 2.45 -17.43
CA ILE A 494 20.19 1.80 -17.75
C ILE A 494 21.29 2.20 -16.76
N ILE A 495 21.45 3.50 -16.50
CA ILE A 495 22.45 3.99 -15.55
C ILE A 495 22.17 3.42 -14.15
N ALA A 496 20.91 3.34 -13.74
CA ALA A 496 20.52 2.72 -12.48
C ALA A 496 20.94 1.25 -12.40
N TRP A 497 20.69 0.47 -13.46
CA TRP A 497 21.08 -0.94 -13.54
C TRP A 497 22.60 -1.12 -13.53
N LEU A 498 23.34 -0.30 -14.28
CA LEU A 498 24.80 -0.32 -14.29
C LEU A 498 25.37 0.01 -12.90
N LEU A 499 24.84 1.03 -12.23
CA LEU A 499 25.23 1.39 -10.87
C LEU A 499 24.88 0.27 -9.87
N ALA A 500 23.69 -0.34 -9.98
CA ALA A 500 23.28 -1.44 -9.13
C ALA A 500 24.23 -2.65 -9.30
N LEU A 501 24.55 -3.01 -10.55
CA LEU A 501 25.49 -4.08 -10.85
C LEU A 501 26.89 -3.76 -10.33
N PHE A 502 27.36 -2.52 -10.50
CA PHE A 502 28.64 -2.05 -9.99
C PHE A 502 28.72 -2.17 -8.47
N PHE A 503 27.76 -1.60 -7.74
CA PHE A 503 27.75 -1.65 -6.28
C PHE A 503 27.56 -3.07 -5.75
N LEU A 504 26.76 -3.91 -6.42
CA LEU A 504 26.61 -5.32 -6.04
C LEU A 504 27.94 -6.06 -6.20
N SER A 505 28.60 -5.90 -7.35
CA SER A 505 29.85 -6.58 -7.67
C SER A 505 30.97 -6.15 -6.71
N ILE A 506 31.13 -4.84 -6.50
CA ILE A 506 32.18 -4.32 -5.61
C ILE A 506 31.93 -4.72 -4.15
N SER A 507 30.68 -4.78 -3.73
CA SER A 507 30.34 -5.17 -2.35
C SER A 507 30.57 -6.66 -2.11
N LEU A 508 30.16 -7.52 -3.05
CA LEU A 508 30.44 -8.96 -2.96
C LEU A 508 31.94 -9.25 -3.03
N PHE A 509 32.69 -8.51 -3.85
CA PHE A 509 34.14 -8.67 -3.96
C PHE A 509 34.87 -8.16 -2.70
N GLY A 510 34.55 -6.95 -2.23
CA GLY A 510 35.19 -6.33 -1.06
C GLY A 510 34.83 -7.00 0.27
N MET A 511 33.66 -7.64 0.35
CA MET A 511 33.22 -8.39 1.53
C MET A 511 33.27 -9.91 1.36
N ARG A 512 34.00 -10.41 0.35
CA ARG A 512 34.01 -11.84 0.00
C ARG A 512 34.46 -12.74 1.15
N ASP A 513 35.45 -12.30 1.92
CA ASP A 513 36.03 -13.08 3.01
C ASP A 513 35.03 -13.21 4.18
N PHE A 514 34.06 -12.30 4.28
CA PHE A 514 33.04 -12.25 5.33
C PHE A 514 31.76 -13.04 5.00
N LEU A 515 31.64 -13.59 3.78
CA LEU A 515 30.45 -14.35 3.35
C LEU A 515 30.26 -15.63 4.17
N GLY A 516 31.35 -16.27 4.61
CA GLY A 516 31.34 -17.49 5.43
C GLY A 516 30.91 -17.24 6.89
N GLY A 517 31.29 -16.11 7.46
CA GLY A 517 31.04 -15.75 8.87
C GLY A 517 31.75 -14.45 9.22
N MET A 518 31.30 -13.77 10.29
CA MET A 518 31.89 -12.51 10.76
C MET A 518 31.96 -12.48 12.28
N HIS A 519 33.08 -12.01 12.81
CA HIS A 519 33.26 -11.69 14.23
C HIS A 519 34.27 -10.55 14.42
N GLY A 520 34.42 -10.05 15.64
CA GLY A 520 35.33 -8.94 15.93
C GLY A 520 34.76 -7.56 15.62
N GLY A 521 35.53 -6.51 15.94
CA GLY A 521 35.10 -5.12 15.78
C GLY A 521 33.81 -4.80 16.55
N PHE A 522 32.90 -4.09 15.90
CA PHE A 522 31.54 -3.79 16.41
C PHE A 522 30.50 -4.77 15.90
N TRP A 523 30.92 -5.87 15.26
CA TRP A 523 29.97 -6.87 14.79
C TRP A 523 29.24 -7.46 15.98
N SER A 524 27.92 -7.35 15.92
CA SER A 524 27.04 -7.76 17.00
C SER A 524 26.20 -8.95 16.59
N VAL A 525 26.14 -9.93 17.49
CA VAL A 525 25.37 -11.14 17.28
C VAL A 525 23.97 -10.92 17.84
N LEU A 526 22.98 -11.46 17.12
CA LEU A 526 21.59 -11.56 17.54
C LEU A 526 21.29 -13.01 17.92
N PRO A 527 20.22 -13.26 18.68
CA PRO A 527 19.84 -14.64 19.02
C PRO A 527 19.61 -15.51 17.79
N GLY A 528 19.91 -16.82 17.93
CA GLY A 528 19.77 -17.80 16.85
C GLY A 528 18.33 -18.00 16.37
N SER A 529 17.33 -17.64 17.18
CA SER A 529 15.91 -17.66 16.79
C SER A 529 15.31 -16.25 16.80
N TRP A 530 14.41 -16.00 15.84
CA TRP A 530 13.67 -14.73 15.80
C TRP A 530 12.77 -14.53 17.04
N HIS A 531 12.24 -15.63 17.61
CA HIS A 531 11.43 -15.57 18.84
C HIS A 531 12.26 -15.08 20.04
N ASP A 532 13.49 -15.57 20.18
CA ASP A 532 14.40 -15.15 21.24
C ASP A 532 14.79 -13.68 21.06
N PHE A 533 15.01 -13.25 19.81
CA PHE A 533 15.24 -11.84 19.50
C PHE A 533 14.02 -10.96 19.83
N TRP A 534 12.81 -11.39 19.49
CA TRP A 534 11.56 -10.71 19.87
C TRP A 534 11.44 -10.52 21.37
N ILE A 535 11.74 -11.56 22.14
CA ILE A 535 11.73 -11.48 23.60
C ILE A 535 12.75 -10.45 24.08
N LEU A 536 14.01 -10.50 23.63
CA LEU A 536 15.04 -9.58 24.11
C LEU A 536 14.82 -8.13 23.67
N ALA A 537 14.38 -7.90 22.43
CA ALA A 537 14.12 -6.57 21.89
C ALA A 537 12.97 -5.86 22.62
N THR A 538 11.95 -6.62 23.04
CA THR A 538 10.73 -6.06 23.67
C THR A 538 10.72 -6.09 25.20
N ASN A 539 11.76 -6.66 25.83
CA ASN A 539 11.93 -6.65 27.28
C ASN A 539 13.08 -5.72 27.69
N SER A 540 13.02 -5.26 28.94
CA SER A 540 14.08 -4.46 29.56
C SER A 540 15.22 -5.29 30.14
N TRP A 541 15.08 -6.62 30.24
CA TRP A 541 16.16 -7.49 30.72
C TRP A 541 17.26 -7.62 29.66
N ARG A 542 18.51 -7.48 30.07
CA ARG A 542 19.72 -7.74 29.27
C ARG A 542 20.43 -8.94 29.83
N THR A 543 20.81 -9.87 28.95
CA THR A 543 21.32 -11.21 29.30
C THR A 543 22.83 -11.25 29.53
N PHE A 544 23.49 -10.10 29.62
CA PHE A 544 24.93 -10.02 29.84
C PHE A 544 25.31 -10.31 31.30
N SER A 545 26.42 -11.04 31.52
CA SER A 545 26.82 -11.51 32.86
C SER A 545 25.62 -12.19 33.56
N THR A 546 25.35 -11.88 34.82
CA THR A 546 24.17 -12.35 35.57
C THR A 546 22.88 -11.65 35.16
N GLY A 547 22.92 -10.75 34.19
CA GLY A 547 21.77 -10.04 33.65
C GLY A 547 21.36 -8.84 34.49
N ILE A 548 20.92 -7.78 33.81
CA ILE A 548 20.55 -6.51 34.43
C ILE A 548 19.33 -5.89 33.73
N ILE A 549 18.65 -4.96 34.42
CA ILE A 549 17.64 -4.11 33.80
C ILE A 549 18.36 -3.03 33.00
N GLY A 550 18.13 -2.98 31.68
CA GLY A 550 18.79 -2.05 30.76
C GLY A 550 17.82 -1.27 29.88
N LEU A 551 18.37 -0.27 29.21
CA LEU A 551 17.71 0.57 28.20
C LEU A 551 17.23 -0.28 27.01
N PRO A 552 15.94 -0.20 26.61
CA PRO A 552 15.49 -0.67 25.29
C PRO A 552 16.30 -0.03 24.18
N ASP A 553 17.08 -0.80 23.41
CA ASP A 553 17.85 -0.22 22.31
C ASP A 553 16.92 0.12 21.15
N PRO A 554 16.86 1.38 20.69
CA PRO A 554 15.88 1.79 19.69
C PRO A 554 16.11 1.09 18.34
N ILE A 555 17.35 0.70 18.02
CA ILE A 555 17.69 -0.03 16.79
C ILE A 555 17.14 -1.46 16.77
N ALA A 556 16.76 -2.03 17.92
CA ALA A 556 16.22 -3.38 17.99
C ALA A 556 14.89 -3.52 17.23
N TYR A 557 14.04 -2.49 17.26
CA TYR A 557 12.72 -2.50 16.62
C TYR A 557 12.78 -2.55 15.08
N PRO A 558 13.52 -1.66 14.38
CA PRO A 558 13.65 -1.76 12.93
C PRO A 558 14.33 -3.06 12.49
N LEU A 559 15.34 -3.55 13.23
CA LEU A 559 15.96 -4.83 12.93
C LEU A 559 14.99 -6.00 13.10
N LEU A 560 14.13 -5.96 14.12
CA LEU A 560 13.09 -6.94 14.31
C LEU A 560 12.09 -6.94 13.15
N ALA A 561 11.69 -5.77 12.67
CA ALA A 561 10.80 -5.63 11.52
C ALA A 561 11.44 -6.14 10.22
N ILE A 562 12.74 -5.86 9.99
CA ILE A 562 13.46 -6.30 8.78
C ILE A 562 13.70 -7.82 8.81
N THR A 563 13.92 -8.41 9.98
CA THR A 563 14.19 -9.86 10.13
C THR A 563 12.92 -10.71 10.17
N ALA A 564 11.75 -10.14 10.50
CA ALA A 564 10.49 -10.88 10.65
C ALA A 564 10.06 -11.71 9.41
N PRO A 565 10.15 -11.21 8.16
CA PRO A 565 9.75 -12.01 6.99
C PRO A 565 10.60 -13.27 6.80
N PHE A 566 11.88 -13.22 7.20
CA PHE A 566 12.82 -14.33 7.06
C PHE A 566 12.63 -15.40 8.14
N ALA A 567 11.97 -15.07 9.25
CA ALA A 567 11.66 -16.01 10.32
C ALA A 567 10.74 -17.15 9.85
N ILE A 568 9.88 -16.91 8.85
CA ILE A 568 9.00 -17.93 8.24
C ILE A 568 9.84 -19.04 7.58
N PHE A 569 11.02 -18.70 7.08
CA PHE A 569 11.94 -19.62 6.43
C PHE A 569 12.99 -20.21 7.39
N GLY A 570 12.88 -19.95 8.69
CA GLY A 570 13.84 -20.43 9.69
C GLY A 570 15.22 -19.78 9.61
N ILE A 571 15.36 -18.66 8.90
CA ILE A 571 16.64 -17.95 8.77
C ILE A 571 16.91 -17.15 10.06
N ALA A 572 18.09 -17.35 10.65
CA ALA A 572 18.49 -16.66 11.87
C ALA A 572 18.64 -15.13 11.65
N PRO A 573 18.21 -14.27 12.60
CA PRO A 573 18.36 -12.82 12.52
C PRO A 573 19.79 -12.33 12.24
N THR A 574 20.80 -13.01 12.77
CA THR A 574 22.23 -12.74 12.51
C THR A 574 22.62 -12.89 11.06
N THR A 575 22.05 -13.89 10.37
CA THR A 575 22.34 -14.16 8.96
C THR A 575 21.77 -13.05 8.10
N VAL A 576 20.55 -12.59 8.42
CA VAL A 576 19.94 -11.43 7.75
C VAL A 576 20.79 -10.18 7.97
N LEU A 577 21.23 -9.93 9.21
CA LEU A 577 22.08 -8.78 9.54
C LEU A 577 23.40 -8.81 8.75
N ARG A 578 24.00 -9.99 8.57
CA ARG A 578 25.23 -10.16 7.80
C ARG A 578 25.01 -9.73 6.35
N TRP A 579 23.96 -10.24 5.73
CA TRP A 579 23.62 -9.86 4.36
C TRP A 579 23.23 -8.38 4.23
N LEU A 580 22.60 -7.79 5.24
CA LEU A 580 22.35 -6.34 5.27
C LEU A 580 23.66 -5.53 5.30
N LEU A 581 24.66 -5.96 6.07
CA LEU A 581 25.97 -5.31 6.11
C LEU A 581 26.69 -5.47 4.76
N VAL A 582 26.74 -6.70 4.24
CA VAL A 582 27.36 -7.05 2.95
C VAL A 582 26.70 -6.33 1.77
N LEU A 583 25.40 -6.06 1.80
CA LEU A 583 24.69 -5.33 0.74
C LEU A 583 24.55 -3.83 1.01
N SER A 584 25.14 -3.31 2.10
CA SER A 584 24.97 -1.91 2.47
C SER A 584 25.54 -0.90 1.46
N PRO A 585 26.66 -1.13 0.75
CA PRO A 585 27.13 -0.22 -0.31
C PRO A 585 26.13 -0.09 -1.48
N LEU A 586 25.49 -1.20 -1.86
CA LEU A 586 24.40 -1.21 -2.83
C LEU A 586 23.20 -0.39 -2.34
N GLY A 587 22.80 -0.62 -1.09
CA GLY A 587 21.72 0.14 -0.45
C GLY A 587 22.00 1.65 -0.40
N ALA A 588 23.21 2.04 -0.02
CA ALA A 588 23.64 3.44 0.07
C ALA A 588 23.65 4.11 -1.31
N GLY A 589 24.33 3.50 -2.29
CA GLY A 589 24.43 4.05 -3.65
C GLY A 589 23.06 4.14 -4.36
N MET A 590 22.23 3.10 -4.25
CA MET A 590 20.90 3.10 -4.86
C MET A 590 19.91 3.99 -4.13
N GLY A 591 19.96 4.06 -2.81
CA GLY A 591 19.19 5.02 -2.02
C GLY A 591 19.48 6.46 -2.46
N ALA A 592 20.75 6.81 -2.64
CA ALA A 592 21.18 8.12 -3.13
C ALA A 592 20.78 8.38 -4.60
N TRP A 593 20.87 7.39 -5.49
CA TRP A 593 20.41 7.51 -6.88
C TRP A 593 18.90 7.80 -6.98
N LEU A 594 18.09 7.12 -6.17
CA LEU A 594 16.64 7.36 -6.10
C LEU A 594 16.35 8.74 -5.50
N ALA A 595 17.03 9.09 -4.41
CA ALA A 595 16.84 10.35 -3.72
C ALA A 595 17.24 11.57 -4.55
N SER A 596 18.34 11.47 -5.30
CA SER A 596 18.84 12.54 -6.16
C SER A 596 17.84 12.99 -7.24
N ALA A 597 16.90 12.11 -7.62
CA ALA A 597 15.83 12.45 -8.56
C ALA A 597 14.87 13.53 -8.03
N ALA A 598 14.81 13.78 -6.72
CA ALA A 598 14.08 14.91 -6.17
C ALA A 598 14.79 16.25 -6.43
N LEU A 599 16.12 16.23 -6.52
CA LEU A 599 16.98 17.42 -6.57
C LEU A 599 17.39 17.80 -7.99
N THR A 600 17.67 16.81 -8.84
CA THR A 600 18.14 17.03 -10.22
C THR A 600 17.62 15.96 -11.18
N ARG A 601 17.44 16.33 -12.46
CA ARG A 601 17.06 15.42 -13.55
C ARG A 601 18.22 15.07 -14.47
N VAL A 602 19.40 15.62 -14.21
CA VAL A 602 20.61 15.33 -14.99
C VAL A 602 21.21 14.02 -14.52
N ASN A 603 21.15 12.98 -15.36
CA ASN A 603 21.55 11.62 -14.98
C ASN A 603 23.03 11.51 -14.55
N SER A 604 23.94 12.28 -15.14
CA SER A 604 25.37 12.29 -14.74
C SER A 604 25.57 12.82 -13.32
N VAL A 605 24.89 13.91 -12.95
CA VAL A 605 24.93 14.48 -11.59
C VAL A 605 24.32 13.50 -10.58
N ARG A 606 23.24 12.81 -10.96
CA ARG A 606 22.63 11.76 -10.12
C ARG A 606 23.57 10.58 -9.89
N ALA A 607 24.30 10.16 -10.92
CA ALA A 607 25.29 9.10 -10.82
C ALA A 607 26.46 9.51 -9.93
N LEU A 608 26.95 10.75 -10.07
CA LEU A 608 27.95 11.35 -9.19
C LEU A 608 27.54 11.34 -7.72
N ILE A 609 26.31 11.76 -7.42
CA ILE A 609 25.77 11.74 -6.05
C ILE A 609 25.73 10.30 -5.52
N ALA A 610 25.26 9.35 -6.33
CA ALA A 610 25.19 7.94 -5.94
C ALA A 610 26.58 7.35 -5.65
N LEU A 611 27.56 7.62 -6.51
CA LEU A 611 28.95 7.18 -6.34
C LEU A 611 29.62 7.84 -5.13
N SER A 612 29.46 9.16 -4.95
CA SER A 612 30.05 9.89 -3.83
C SER A 612 29.45 9.48 -2.49
N TRP A 613 28.15 9.16 -2.45
CA TRP A 613 27.48 8.66 -1.25
C TRP A 613 27.88 7.22 -0.92
N GLY A 614 27.81 6.32 -1.91
CA GLY A 614 28.16 4.90 -1.71
C GLY A 614 29.66 4.65 -1.46
N ALA A 615 30.53 5.54 -1.93
CA ALA A 615 31.98 5.48 -1.70
C ALA A 615 32.45 6.39 -0.54
N ALA A 616 31.51 6.94 0.26
CA ALA A 616 31.87 7.83 1.35
C ALA A 616 32.82 7.13 2.34
N LEU A 617 33.97 7.74 2.57
CA LEU A 617 35.02 7.11 3.39
C LEU A 617 34.56 6.76 4.82
N PRO A 618 33.89 7.66 5.58
CA PRO A 618 33.37 7.31 6.91
C PRO A 618 32.38 6.14 6.88
N PHE A 619 31.63 5.98 5.78
CA PHE A 619 30.68 4.89 5.61
C PHE A 619 31.43 3.56 5.43
N LEU A 620 32.38 3.51 4.50
CA LEU A 620 33.16 2.30 4.21
C LEU A 620 33.96 1.81 5.43
N VAL A 621 34.52 2.72 6.23
CA VAL A 621 35.17 2.41 7.52
C VAL A 621 34.16 1.80 8.50
N SER A 622 32.92 2.29 8.53
CA SER A 622 31.87 1.75 9.41
C SER A 622 31.43 0.34 8.99
N VAL A 623 31.44 0.05 7.69
CA VAL A 623 31.15 -1.30 7.17
C VAL A 623 32.28 -2.26 7.58
N GLN A 624 33.55 -1.89 7.38
CA GLN A 624 34.72 -2.68 7.81
C GLN A 624 34.87 -2.79 9.34
N ALA A 625 34.26 -1.87 10.10
CA ALA A 625 34.21 -1.94 11.54
C ALA A 625 33.06 -2.85 12.04
N GLY A 626 32.10 -3.24 11.19
CA GLY A 626 30.95 -4.05 11.58
C GLY A 626 29.83 -3.30 12.29
N ASN A 627 29.83 -1.95 12.27
CA ASN A 627 28.84 -1.13 12.98
C ASN A 627 27.54 -0.98 12.17
N ILE A 628 26.67 -1.99 12.27
CA ILE A 628 25.44 -2.05 11.48
C ILE A 628 24.45 -0.90 11.78
N ALA A 629 24.39 -0.42 13.03
CA ALA A 629 23.47 0.67 13.40
C ALA A 629 23.83 1.95 12.62
N ALA A 630 25.10 2.33 12.63
CA ALA A 630 25.59 3.50 11.92
C ALA A 630 25.43 3.34 10.38
N VAL A 631 25.72 2.15 9.85
CA VAL A 631 25.56 1.82 8.43
C VAL A 631 24.11 1.96 7.96
N LEU A 632 23.14 1.41 8.70
CA LEU A 632 21.72 1.53 8.36
C LEU A 632 21.26 2.99 8.38
N GLY A 633 21.74 3.78 9.35
CA GLY A 633 21.48 5.23 9.39
C GLY A 633 21.93 5.94 8.10
N HIS A 634 23.12 5.63 7.60
CA HIS A 634 23.63 6.21 6.34
C HIS A 634 22.86 5.74 5.10
N VAL A 635 22.47 4.46 5.04
CA VAL A 635 21.73 3.87 3.91
C VAL A 635 20.33 4.48 3.76
N PHE A 636 19.60 4.66 4.87
CA PHE A 636 18.21 5.15 4.83
C PHE A 636 18.07 6.67 4.80
N LEU A 637 19.13 7.42 5.14
CA LEU A 637 19.08 8.89 5.19
C LEU A 637 18.66 9.56 3.86
N PRO A 638 19.18 9.17 2.68
CA PRO A 638 18.74 9.74 1.41
C PRO A 638 17.25 9.52 1.13
N LEU A 639 16.73 8.33 1.46
CA LEU A 639 15.32 7.98 1.24
C LEU A 639 14.39 8.76 2.18
N ALA A 640 14.82 9.01 3.43
CA ALA A 640 14.08 9.87 4.36
C ALA A 640 13.96 11.30 3.82
N VAL A 641 15.07 11.89 3.37
CA VAL A 641 15.10 13.24 2.77
C VAL A 641 14.24 13.30 1.51
N TRP A 642 14.37 12.31 0.62
CA TRP A 642 13.57 12.22 -0.60
C TRP A 642 12.07 12.15 -0.32
N GLY A 643 11.65 11.33 0.64
CA GLY A 643 10.24 11.16 0.98
C GLY A 643 9.64 12.44 1.57
N ILE A 644 10.39 13.18 2.40
CA ILE A 644 9.97 14.48 2.94
C ILE A 644 9.84 15.51 1.80
N ILE A 645 10.85 15.68 0.95
CA ILE A 645 10.80 16.61 -0.21
C ILE A 645 9.64 16.26 -1.15
N SER A 646 9.42 14.96 -1.38
CA SER A 646 8.36 14.45 -2.24
C SER A 646 6.96 14.68 -1.68
N PHE A 647 6.78 14.57 -0.36
CA PHE A 647 5.51 14.87 0.31
C PHE A 647 5.08 16.34 0.15
N PHE A 648 6.04 17.25 0.26
CA PHE A 648 5.83 18.70 0.12
C PHE A 648 5.76 19.18 -1.35
N ASP A 649 5.90 18.29 -2.33
CA ASP A 649 5.99 18.63 -3.76
C ASP A 649 7.08 19.66 -4.08
N LEU A 650 8.22 19.57 -3.39
CA LEU A 650 9.40 20.43 -3.60
C LEU A 650 10.40 19.84 -4.61
N ARG A 651 10.00 18.80 -5.33
CA ARG A 651 10.83 18.09 -6.32
C ARG A 651 10.99 18.89 -7.61
N ARG A 652 12.10 18.67 -8.32
CA ARG A 652 12.28 19.23 -9.67
C ARG A 652 11.43 18.52 -10.74
N PRO A 653 10.66 19.24 -11.58
CA PRO A 653 9.97 18.67 -12.73
C PRO A 653 10.95 18.26 -13.84
N TYR A 654 10.50 17.43 -14.77
CA TYR A 654 11.11 17.30 -16.09
C TYR A 654 10.67 18.48 -16.96
N LEU A 655 11.63 19.14 -17.61
CA LEU A 655 11.37 20.16 -18.61
C LEU A 655 11.60 19.50 -19.97
N LEU A 656 10.53 19.34 -20.75
CA LEU A 656 10.53 18.62 -22.02
C LEU A 656 10.22 19.61 -23.15
N ALA A 657 10.81 19.42 -24.32
CA ALA A 657 10.43 20.22 -25.48
C ALA A 657 9.12 19.68 -26.07
N GLY A 658 8.09 20.52 -26.08
CA GLY A 658 6.80 20.26 -26.71
C GLY A 658 6.63 21.11 -27.97
N VAL A 659 5.54 20.84 -28.72
CA VAL A 659 5.24 21.51 -29.99
C VAL A 659 4.92 23.00 -29.79
N LEU A 660 4.31 23.36 -28.65
CA LEU A 660 3.94 24.74 -28.30
C LEU A 660 4.92 25.41 -27.31
N GLY A 661 6.06 24.80 -27.02
CA GLY A 661 7.06 25.31 -26.07
C GLY A 661 7.50 24.26 -25.05
N THR A 662 8.08 24.70 -23.93
CA THR A 662 8.56 23.78 -22.89
C THR A 662 7.41 23.23 -22.05
N GLU A 663 7.15 21.93 -22.15
CA GLU A 663 6.17 21.22 -21.33
C GLU A 663 6.81 20.76 -20.01
N THR A 664 6.08 20.93 -18.91
CA THR A 664 6.57 20.52 -17.58
C THR A 664 5.89 19.23 -17.16
N TYR A 665 6.69 18.20 -16.87
CA TYR A 665 6.18 16.91 -16.40
C TYR A 665 6.68 16.62 -14.97
N LEU A 666 5.74 16.52 -14.03
CA LEU A 666 5.99 16.07 -12.68
C LEU A 666 5.44 14.65 -12.52
N PRO A 667 6.28 13.65 -12.20
CA PRO A 667 5.81 12.30 -11.94
C PRO A 667 4.76 12.32 -10.82
N ASN A 668 3.55 11.84 -11.13
CA ASN A 668 2.42 11.92 -10.23
C ASN A 668 2.44 10.76 -9.23
N TYR A 669 3.08 10.96 -8.08
CA TYR A 669 3.02 10.02 -6.96
C TYR A 669 1.91 10.45 -6.00
N SER A 670 1.14 9.49 -5.48
CA SER A 670 0.31 9.74 -4.30
C SER A 670 1.18 10.31 -3.19
N ARG A 671 0.74 11.35 -2.49
CA ARG A 671 1.52 11.94 -1.36
C ARG A 671 1.74 10.95 -0.21
N ARG A 672 0.93 9.90 -0.15
CA ARG A 672 0.99 8.84 0.86
C ARG A 672 2.23 7.97 0.74
N LEU A 673 2.59 7.57 -0.48
CA LEU A 673 3.75 6.72 -0.76
C LEU A 673 5.07 7.32 -0.24
N PRO A 674 5.46 8.57 -0.60
CA PRO A 674 6.68 9.18 -0.09
C PRO A 674 6.60 9.50 1.40
N ALA A 675 5.41 9.81 1.95
CA ALA A 675 5.24 10.01 3.39
C ALA A 675 5.50 8.73 4.18
N GLY A 676 4.99 7.59 3.72
CA GLY A 676 5.23 6.30 4.35
C GLY A 676 6.70 5.87 4.26
N LEU A 677 7.31 6.02 3.07
CA LEU A 677 8.73 5.71 2.88
C LEU A 677 9.63 6.60 3.74
N ALA A 678 9.31 7.90 3.85
CA ALA A 678 10.00 8.80 4.76
C ALA A 678 9.87 8.35 6.21
N ALA A 679 8.67 7.99 6.65
CA ALA A 679 8.41 7.59 8.03
C ALA A 679 9.18 6.31 8.41
N LEU A 680 9.17 5.28 7.54
CA LEU A 680 9.92 4.05 7.76
C LEU A 680 11.44 4.25 7.70
N SER A 681 11.92 5.06 6.76
CA SER A 681 13.36 5.39 6.66
C SER A 681 13.81 6.17 7.90
N LEU A 682 12.99 7.10 8.37
CA LEU A 682 13.29 7.92 9.54
C LEU A 682 13.32 7.10 10.82
N VAL A 683 12.52 6.04 10.95
CA VAL A 683 12.62 5.09 12.06
C VAL A 683 14.03 4.52 12.16
N ALA A 684 14.58 4.00 11.05
CA ALA A 684 15.93 3.43 11.05
C ALA A 684 17.01 4.48 11.33
N VAL A 685 16.89 5.66 10.72
CA VAL A 685 17.83 6.79 10.89
C VAL A 685 17.84 7.30 12.34
N SER A 686 16.67 7.51 12.92
CA SER A 686 16.51 8.04 14.28
C SER A 686 16.89 6.99 15.33
N ALA A 687 16.62 5.71 15.06
CA ALA A 687 17.03 4.62 15.92
C ALA A 687 18.55 4.41 15.93
N ALA A 688 19.23 4.67 14.81
CA ALA A 688 20.68 4.66 14.73
C ALA A 688 21.30 5.85 15.48
N ALA A 689 20.77 7.06 15.31
CA ALA A 689 21.25 8.26 15.99
C ALA A 689 20.07 9.17 16.38
N PRO A 690 19.63 9.19 17.66
CA PRO A 690 18.41 9.89 18.07
C PRO A 690 18.41 11.39 17.81
N TRP A 691 19.57 12.05 17.77
CA TRP A 691 19.66 13.47 17.44
C TRP A 691 19.16 13.78 16.01
N LEU A 692 19.18 12.80 15.09
CA LEU A 692 18.67 12.96 13.73
C LEU A 692 17.16 13.16 13.69
N TRP A 693 16.42 12.76 14.73
CA TRP A 693 14.99 13.07 14.83
C TRP A 693 14.76 14.58 14.96
N LEU A 694 15.60 15.28 15.75
CA LEU A 694 15.54 16.74 15.89
C LEU A 694 15.94 17.43 14.58
N ALA A 695 16.96 16.91 13.88
CA ALA A 695 17.34 17.42 12.57
C ALA A 695 16.20 17.25 11.54
N ALA A 696 15.50 16.11 11.56
CA ALA A 696 14.34 15.85 10.71
C ALA A 696 13.15 16.76 11.05
N LEU A 697 12.92 17.05 12.34
CA LEU A 697 11.90 18.01 12.77
C LEU A 697 12.16 19.40 12.19
N VAL A 698 13.39 19.91 12.32
CA VAL A 698 13.80 21.20 11.73
C VAL A 698 13.63 21.16 10.21
N PHE A 699 14.01 20.07 9.55
CA PHE A 699 13.88 19.91 8.11
C PHE A 699 12.42 19.93 7.63
N VAL A 700 11.51 19.26 8.34
CA VAL A 700 10.06 19.29 8.08
C VAL A 700 9.49 20.71 8.26
N LEU A 701 9.90 21.42 9.31
CA LEU A 701 9.50 22.81 9.55
C LEU A 701 9.96 23.73 8.42
N VAL A 702 11.22 23.60 7.98
CA VAL A 702 11.78 24.36 6.86
C VAL A 702 11.05 24.04 5.55
N CYS A 703 10.75 22.77 5.27
CA CYS A 703 9.99 22.39 4.07
C CYS A 703 8.56 22.92 4.10
N SER A 704 7.87 22.83 5.25
CA SER A 704 6.52 23.37 5.44
C SER A 704 6.50 24.88 5.24
N LEU A 705 7.45 25.61 5.84
CA LEU A 705 7.59 27.06 5.66
C LEU A 705 7.88 27.41 4.19
N SER A 706 8.80 26.70 3.55
CA SER A 706 9.17 26.92 2.14
C SER A 706 7.98 26.74 1.20
N VAL A 707 7.14 25.73 1.41
CA VAL A 707 5.92 25.54 0.63
C VAL A 707 4.90 26.66 0.89
N THR A 708 4.75 27.05 2.15
CA THR A 708 3.81 28.10 2.56
C THR A 708 4.15 29.43 1.89
N VAL A 709 5.44 29.79 1.88
CA VAL A 709 5.95 31.00 1.21
C VAL A 709 5.85 30.88 -0.31
N LYS A 710 6.35 29.78 -0.90
CA LYS A 710 6.44 29.63 -2.38
C LYS A 710 5.07 29.56 -3.07
N LYS A 711 4.04 29.03 -2.39
CA LYS A 711 2.70 28.82 -2.97
C LYS A 711 1.64 29.77 -2.39
N HIS A 712 2.02 30.77 -1.58
CA HIS A 712 1.11 31.73 -0.93
C HIS A 712 -0.16 31.07 -0.33
N LEU A 713 0.03 30.01 0.47
CA LEU A 713 -1.10 29.23 0.99
C LEU A 713 -1.83 29.93 2.15
N PRO A 714 -3.17 29.81 2.24
CA PRO A 714 -3.91 30.27 3.41
C PRO A 714 -3.59 29.42 4.64
N TRP A 715 -3.64 30.03 5.83
CA TRP A 715 -3.25 29.44 7.12
C TRP A 715 -3.79 28.01 7.33
N ARG A 716 -5.06 27.76 7.02
CA ARG A 716 -5.68 26.41 7.15
C ARG A 716 -4.95 25.33 6.35
N ARG A 717 -4.52 25.63 5.12
CA ARG A 717 -3.79 24.67 4.28
C ARG A 717 -2.36 24.51 4.76
N SER A 718 -1.73 25.59 5.22
CA SER A 718 -0.39 25.57 5.81
C SER A 718 -0.34 24.68 7.06
N CYS A 719 -1.34 24.78 7.95
CA CYS A 719 -1.49 23.88 9.10
C CYS A 719 -1.70 22.42 8.68
N ALA A 720 -2.41 22.15 7.58
CA ALA A 720 -2.57 20.79 7.07
C ALA A 720 -1.27 20.19 6.54
N TYR A 721 -0.44 20.98 5.84
CA TYR A 721 0.90 20.55 5.40
C TYR A 721 1.83 20.32 6.58
N LEU A 722 1.81 21.21 7.58
CA LEU A 722 2.58 21.06 8.80
C LEU A 722 2.16 19.81 9.57
N GLY A 723 0.85 19.60 9.77
CA GLY A 723 0.31 18.42 10.45
C GLY A 723 0.66 17.12 9.72
N GLY A 724 0.57 17.10 8.39
CA GLY A 724 0.98 15.95 7.58
C GLY A 724 2.49 15.70 7.63
N GLY A 725 3.32 16.75 7.64
CA GLY A 725 4.76 16.64 7.82
C GLY A 725 5.15 16.12 9.21
N LEU A 726 4.50 16.61 10.27
CA LEU A 726 4.70 16.12 11.64
C LEU A 726 4.26 14.66 11.78
N ALA A 727 3.22 14.23 11.06
CA ALA A 727 2.79 12.83 11.06
C ALA A 727 3.87 11.86 10.53
N ILE A 728 4.76 12.31 9.63
CA ILE A 728 5.92 11.51 9.15
C ILE A 728 6.89 11.19 10.29
N LEU A 729 7.01 12.08 11.28
CA LEU A 729 7.94 11.95 12.41
C LEU A 729 7.43 11.01 13.52
N VAL A 730 6.12 10.74 13.55
CA VAL A 730 5.46 9.99 14.64
C VAL A 730 6.00 8.58 14.80
N PRO A 731 6.17 7.74 13.74
CA PRO A 731 6.70 6.39 13.92
C PRO A 731 8.11 6.35 14.52
N ALA A 732 8.96 7.30 14.12
CA ALA A 732 10.30 7.44 14.67
C ALA A 732 10.26 7.88 16.14
N LEU A 733 9.42 8.86 16.49
CA LEU A 733 9.24 9.32 17.87
C LEU A 733 8.75 8.19 18.78
N VAL A 734 7.75 7.43 18.33
CA VAL A 734 7.20 6.30 19.07
C VAL A 734 8.29 5.25 19.32
N THR A 735 9.15 4.97 18.33
CA THR A 735 10.31 4.05 18.45
C THR A 735 11.32 4.50 19.50
N LEU A 736 11.56 5.81 19.59
CA LEU A 736 12.47 6.40 20.57
C LEU A 736 11.86 6.56 21.97
N LEU A 737 10.53 6.53 22.11
CA LEU A 737 9.85 6.92 23.34
C LEU A 737 10.26 6.08 24.57
N PRO A 738 10.33 4.73 24.53
CA PRO A 738 10.71 3.95 25.70
C PRO A 738 12.13 4.28 26.17
N SER A 739 13.04 4.47 25.22
CA SER A 739 14.43 4.75 25.51
C SER A 739 14.67 6.20 25.95
N PHE A 740 13.90 7.13 25.41
CA PHE A 740 13.87 8.52 25.83
C PHE A 740 13.38 8.69 27.27
N ILE A 741 12.26 8.05 27.64
CA ILE A 741 11.72 8.09 29.01
C ILE A 741 12.74 7.54 30.01
N TRP A 742 13.43 6.45 29.65
CA TRP A 742 14.46 5.87 30.50
C TRP A 742 15.68 6.80 30.63
N ALA A 743 16.13 7.42 29.53
CA ALA A 743 17.25 8.35 29.55
C ALA A 743 16.95 9.61 30.41
N LEU A 744 15.70 10.08 30.38
CA LEU A 744 15.22 11.17 31.21
C LEU A 744 15.26 10.79 32.70
N ARG A 745 14.74 9.60 33.06
CA ARG A 745 14.74 9.11 34.45
C ARG A 745 16.15 8.92 35.02
N THR A 746 17.11 8.54 34.17
CA THR A 746 18.49 8.25 34.56
C THR A 746 19.46 9.41 34.34
N HIS A 747 18.96 10.62 34.00
CA HIS A 747 19.77 11.82 33.77
C HIS A 747 20.89 11.64 32.73
N SER A 748 20.66 10.78 31.74
CA SER A 748 21.69 10.31 30.81
C SER A 748 21.44 10.74 29.36
N MET A 749 20.77 11.89 29.20
CA MET A 749 20.29 12.44 27.93
C MET A 749 21.41 12.73 26.92
N ARG A 750 22.58 13.21 27.38
CA ARG A 750 23.70 13.54 26.48
C ARG A 750 24.26 12.31 25.78
N ALA A 751 24.45 11.21 26.53
CA ALA A 751 24.87 9.92 25.98
C ALA A 751 23.76 9.24 25.15
N TYR A 752 22.48 9.49 25.47
CA TYR A 752 21.35 8.98 24.70
C TYR A 752 21.28 9.56 23.29
N LEU A 753 21.61 10.83 23.10
CA LEU A 753 21.58 11.44 21.76
C LEU A 753 22.61 10.84 20.80
N PHE A 754 23.69 10.26 21.32
CA PHE A 754 24.79 9.69 20.55
C PHE A 754 25.00 8.19 20.84
N LEU A 755 23.91 7.41 20.82
CA LEU A 755 23.86 6.00 21.23
C LEU A 755 24.82 5.01 20.53
N THR A 756 25.46 5.38 19.42
CA THR A 756 26.41 4.48 18.72
C THR A 756 27.81 4.58 19.31
N PRO A 757 28.29 3.57 20.09
CA PRO A 757 29.62 3.59 20.67
C PRO A 757 30.74 3.50 19.62
N SER A 758 31.90 4.06 19.96
CA SER A 758 33.20 3.80 19.29
C SER A 758 34.06 2.80 20.08
N ALA A 759 35.27 2.51 19.60
CA ALA A 759 36.08 1.38 20.08
C ALA A 759 36.68 1.70 21.47
N PRO A 760 36.95 0.70 22.33
CA PRO A 760 37.44 0.86 23.71
C PRO A 760 38.87 1.41 23.84
N THR A 761 39.52 1.86 22.78
CA THR A 761 40.80 2.54 22.87
C THR A 761 40.57 4.01 23.28
N PRO A 762 41.40 4.61 24.15
CA PRO A 762 41.27 6.03 24.50
C PRO A 762 41.51 6.90 23.27
N ILE A 763 40.43 7.38 22.66
CA ILE A 763 40.51 8.05 21.36
C ILE A 763 40.75 9.55 21.54
N VAL A 764 42.02 9.95 21.42
CA VAL A 764 42.41 11.30 20.97
C VAL A 764 42.16 11.36 19.45
N ILE A 765 41.78 12.51 18.87
CA ILE A 765 41.61 12.70 17.40
C ILE A 765 42.79 12.11 16.60
N ARG A 766 44.01 12.17 17.17
CA ARG A 766 45.23 11.54 16.65
C ARG A 766 45.10 10.03 16.46
N SER A 767 44.49 9.30 17.38
CA SER A 767 44.25 7.85 17.32
C SER A 767 43.13 7.48 16.34
N GLN A 768 42.14 8.35 16.11
CA GLN A 768 41.21 8.19 14.97
C GLN A 768 41.98 8.37 13.67
N LEU A 769 42.73 9.46 13.50
CA LEU A 769 43.62 9.62 12.33
C LEU A 769 44.63 8.46 12.17
N GLN A 770 45.08 7.84 13.27
CA GLN A 770 45.95 6.65 13.26
C GLN A 770 45.19 5.37 12.92
N LEU A 771 43.96 5.16 13.42
CA LEU A 771 43.11 4.02 13.07
C LEU A 771 42.65 4.11 11.61
N TRP A 772 42.36 5.33 11.13
CA TRP A 772 42.15 5.63 9.72
C TRP A 772 43.45 5.48 8.93
N GLY A 773 44.60 5.82 9.51
CA GLY A 773 45.93 5.55 8.93
C GLY A 773 46.30 4.06 8.89
N GLN A 774 45.77 3.24 9.81
CA GLN A 774 46.05 1.81 9.95
C GLN A 774 45.08 0.92 9.18
N ILE A 775 43.78 1.28 9.12
CA ILE A 775 42.75 0.61 8.32
C ILE A 775 42.87 1.02 6.84
N LEU A 776 43.40 2.21 6.57
CA LEU A 776 43.35 2.87 5.27
C LEU A 776 44.74 3.34 4.80
N SER A 777 45.78 2.56 5.10
CA SER A 777 47.15 2.84 4.64
C SER A 777 47.19 2.95 3.11
N GLY A 778 47.49 4.16 2.61
CA GLY A 778 47.80 4.41 1.19
C GLY A 778 46.72 5.16 0.40
N VAL A 779 46.61 4.80 -0.88
CA VAL A 779 45.86 5.50 -1.94
C VAL A 779 44.37 5.81 -1.63
N PRO A 780 43.56 4.92 -1.01
CA PRO A 780 42.14 5.20 -0.76
C PRO A 780 41.85 6.41 0.15
N LEU A 781 42.72 6.69 1.13
CA LEU A 781 42.53 7.78 2.08
C LEU A 781 42.70 9.13 1.37
N TYR A 782 43.79 9.25 0.61
CA TYR A 782 44.09 10.46 -0.16
C TYR A 782 43.05 10.70 -1.26
N LEU A 783 42.60 9.64 -1.93
CA LEU A 783 41.51 9.73 -2.92
C LEU A 783 40.18 10.15 -2.29
N GLY A 784 39.82 9.60 -1.14
CA GLY A 784 38.60 9.94 -0.42
C GLY A 784 38.61 11.38 0.10
N ILE A 785 39.74 11.84 0.66
CA ILE A 785 39.92 13.23 1.08
C ILE A 785 39.86 14.16 -0.13
N ALA A 786 40.56 13.85 -1.22
CA ALA A 786 40.50 14.62 -2.45
C ALA A 786 39.06 14.71 -3.01
N ALA A 787 38.31 13.60 -2.98
CA ALA A 787 36.92 13.58 -3.41
C ALA A 787 36.05 14.54 -2.58
N LEU A 788 36.17 14.47 -1.25
CA LEU A 788 35.45 15.36 -0.34
C LEU A 788 35.85 16.83 -0.52
N SER A 789 37.14 17.11 -0.70
CA SER A 789 37.64 18.47 -0.99
C SER A 789 37.08 19.02 -2.30
N CYS A 790 37.03 18.22 -3.37
CA CYS A 790 36.41 18.62 -4.63
C CYS A 790 34.91 18.93 -4.46
N VAL A 791 34.17 18.09 -3.73
CA VAL A 791 32.75 18.32 -3.43
C VAL A 791 32.55 19.59 -2.60
N ALA A 792 33.40 19.84 -1.61
CA ALA A 792 33.35 21.04 -0.77
C ALA A 792 33.65 22.32 -1.57
N ILE A 793 34.66 22.32 -2.44
CA ILE A 793 34.99 23.45 -3.32
C ILE A 793 33.82 23.74 -4.27
N ALA A 794 33.24 22.70 -4.88
CA ALA A 794 32.07 22.85 -5.75
C ALA A 794 30.85 23.39 -4.98
N ALA A 795 30.61 22.94 -3.75
CA ALA A 795 29.54 23.45 -2.90
C ALA A 795 29.77 24.92 -2.51
N GLY A 796 31.03 25.31 -2.32
CA GLY A 796 31.42 26.69 -2.01
C GLY A 796 31.15 27.63 -3.18
N GLY A 797 31.44 27.19 -4.41
CA GLY A 797 31.07 27.94 -5.62
C GLY A 797 29.55 28.12 -5.78
N ALA A 798 28.75 27.14 -5.34
CA ALA A 798 27.29 27.18 -5.44
C ALA A 798 26.64 28.27 -4.56
N LEU A 799 27.30 28.71 -3.47
CA LEU A 799 26.83 29.81 -2.61
C LEU A 799 26.68 31.15 -3.34
N PHE A 800 27.49 31.37 -4.38
CA PHE A 800 27.57 32.64 -5.10
C PHE A 800 26.94 32.59 -6.49
N THR A 801 26.75 31.39 -7.07
CA THR A 801 26.38 31.20 -8.48
C THR A 801 24.98 30.61 -8.69
N GLY A 802 24.28 30.21 -7.63
CA GLY A 802 23.00 29.50 -7.73
C GLY A 802 21.81 30.41 -8.08
N ARG A 803 20.89 29.91 -8.92
CA ARG A 803 19.57 30.55 -9.17
C ARG A 803 18.59 30.36 -8.00
N GLU A 804 18.84 29.35 -7.16
CA GLU A 804 18.08 29.02 -5.94
C GLU A 804 18.94 29.26 -4.67
N LEU A 805 19.40 30.51 -4.49
CA LEU A 805 20.30 30.90 -3.38
C LEU A 805 19.78 30.50 -2.00
N LEU A 806 18.47 30.62 -1.77
CA LEU A 806 17.86 30.31 -0.47
C LEU A 806 17.95 28.82 -0.13
N ALA A 807 17.65 27.93 -1.08
CA ALA A 807 17.75 26.48 -0.88
C ALA A 807 19.21 26.03 -0.66
N THR A 808 20.14 26.66 -1.38
CA THR A 808 21.58 26.40 -1.22
C THR A 808 22.10 26.86 0.14
N ARG A 809 21.68 28.03 0.62
CA ARG A 809 22.02 28.54 1.97
C ARG A 809 21.46 27.67 3.08
N ILE A 810 20.23 27.17 2.92
CA ILE A 810 19.63 26.22 3.88
C ILE A 810 20.47 24.94 3.95
N ALA A 811 20.87 24.35 2.82
CA ALA A 811 21.70 23.15 2.80
C ALA A 811 23.07 23.37 3.48
N TRP A 812 23.67 24.55 3.28
CA TRP A 812 24.89 24.96 3.99
C TRP A 812 24.69 25.18 5.49
N ALA A 813 23.56 25.76 5.90
CA ALA A 813 23.23 25.93 7.32
C ALA A 813 23.11 24.58 8.04
N PHE A 814 22.45 23.58 7.42
CA PHE A 814 22.43 22.21 7.93
C PHE A 814 23.82 21.58 8.00
N THR A 815 24.67 21.83 7.00
CA THR A 815 26.06 21.35 6.98
C THR A 815 26.85 21.94 8.16
N LEU A 816 26.82 23.26 8.35
CA LEU A 816 27.51 23.94 9.47
C LEU A 816 26.97 23.50 10.83
N ALA A 817 25.65 23.40 10.98
CA ALA A 817 25.03 22.90 12.21
C ALA A 817 25.49 21.46 12.53
N SER A 818 25.60 20.59 11.53
CA SER A 818 26.10 19.22 11.73
C SER A 818 27.56 19.20 12.21
N VAL A 819 28.42 20.09 11.70
CA VAL A 819 29.81 20.22 12.16
C VAL A 819 29.87 20.64 13.64
N VAL A 820 29.04 21.60 14.06
CA VAL A 820 28.95 22.02 15.47
C VAL A 820 28.46 20.87 16.36
N ILE A 821 27.44 20.12 15.92
CA ILE A 821 26.95 18.93 16.62
C ILE A 821 28.05 17.86 16.71
N GLY A 822 28.87 17.70 15.67
CA GLY A 822 30.04 16.80 15.68
C GLY A 822 31.09 17.20 16.70
N MET A 823 31.41 18.49 16.80
CA MET A 823 32.33 19.01 17.82
C MET A 823 31.78 18.77 19.23
N LEU A 824 30.47 18.97 19.44
CA LEU A 824 29.82 18.63 20.71
C LEU A 824 29.85 17.13 20.99
N ALA A 825 29.61 16.28 19.99
CA ALA A 825 29.65 14.83 20.14
C ALA A 825 31.03 14.34 20.61
N LEU A 826 32.11 14.91 20.10
CA LEU A 826 33.49 14.59 20.51
C LEU A 826 33.77 14.87 22.00
N THR A 827 33.03 15.78 22.62
CA THR A 827 33.15 16.07 24.06
C THR A 827 32.38 15.10 24.95
N GLN A 828 31.57 14.22 24.36
CA GLN A 828 30.73 13.29 25.11
C GLN A 828 31.40 11.93 25.23
N THR A 829 31.26 11.30 26.40
CA THR A 829 31.60 9.90 26.59
C THR A 829 30.38 9.04 26.30
N VAL A 830 30.52 8.25 25.23
CA VAL A 830 29.78 7.03 24.89
C VAL A 830 29.54 6.20 26.14
N ALA A 831 30.67 5.55 26.46
CA ALA A 831 30.98 4.54 27.45
C ALA A 831 32.25 4.95 28.21
N PRO A 832 32.63 4.26 29.30
CA PRO A 832 33.96 4.39 29.87
C PRO A 832 35.02 4.15 28.78
N GLY A 833 35.82 5.18 28.48
CA GLY A 833 36.87 5.12 27.46
C GLY A 833 36.41 5.15 25.99
N GLN A 834 35.11 5.26 25.69
CA GLN A 834 34.61 5.29 24.31
C GLN A 834 33.92 6.62 23.97
N SER A 835 34.29 7.18 22.82
CA SER A 835 33.63 8.34 22.19
C SER A 835 32.42 7.91 21.34
N PRO A 836 31.54 8.82 20.89
CA PRO A 836 30.49 8.47 19.94
C PRO A 836 31.03 8.24 18.52
N TRP A 837 30.41 7.32 17.78
CA TRP A 837 30.69 7.10 16.37
C TRP A 837 30.10 8.24 15.50
N LEU A 838 30.95 8.91 14.71
CA LEU A 838 30.59 10.16 14.03
C LEU A 838 29.97 10.01 12.63
N LEU A 839 29.74 8.78 12.13
CA LEU A 839 29.20 8.57 10.77
C LEU A 839 27.89 9.34 10.53
N SER A 840 27.00 9.41 11.51
CA SER A 840 25.73 10.16 11.38
C SER A 840 25.97 11.64 11.08
N VAL A 841 26.96 12.26 11.73
CA VAL A 841 27.34 13.66 11.52
C VAL A 841 27.93 13.86 10.12
N PHE A 842 28.90 13.02 9.74
CA PHE A 842 29.51 13.07 8.41
C PHE A 842 28.49 12.86 7.29
N SER A 843 27.49 12.00 7.51
CA SER A 843 26.43 11.74 6.54
C SER A 843 25.57 12.97 6.29
N VAL A 844 25.16 13.68 7.35
CA VAL A 844 24.37 14.92 7.21
C VAL A 844 25.20 16.01 6.55
N ALA A 845 26.48 16.17 6.92
CA ALA A 845 27.38 17.13 6.29
C ALA A 845 27.55 16.84 4.78
N LEU A 846 27.85 15.59 4.42
CA LEU A 846 28.01 15.16 3.03
C LEU A 846 26.72 15.38 2.23
N MET A 847 25.55 15.08 2.82
CA MET A 847 24.25 15.29 2.18
C MET A 847 24.05 16.78 1.88
N GLY A 848 24.32 17.67 2.83
CA GLY A 848 24.22 19.11 2.63
C GLY A 848 25.14 19.61 1.51
N LEU A 849 26.38 19.13 1.43
CA LEU A 849 27.31 19.46 0.36
C LEU A 849 26.84 18.94 -1.02
N LEU A 850 26.36 17.70 -1.10
CA LEU A 850 25.85 17.11 -2.35
C LEU A 850 24.55 17.79 -2.82
N VAL A 851 23.68 18.20 -1.89
CA VAL A 851 22.49 19.01 -2.21
C VAL A 851 22.93 20.36 -2.78
N SER A 852 23.83 21.08 -2.10
CA SER A 852 24.33 22.39 -2.53
C SER A 852 24.97 22.34 -3.93
N THR A 853 25.84 21.36 -4.18
CA THR A 853 26.47 21.17 -5.50
C THR A 853 25.44 20.89 -6.59
N SER A 854 24.45 20.03 -6.31
CA SER A 854 23.41 19.67 -7.28
C SER A 854 22.53 20.86 -7.68
N LEU A 855 22.19 21.73 -6.73
CA LEU A 855 21.40 22.93 -6.97
C LEU A 855 22.21 23.98 -7.76
N GLY A 856 23.49 24.15 -7.43
CA GLY A 856 24.41 25.05 -8.13
C GLY A 856 24.67 24.66 -9.59
N TRP A 857 24.77 23.35 -9.89
CA TRP A 857 25.03 22.84 -11.24
C TRP A 857 24.02 23.32 -12.29
N SER A 858 22.77 23.47 -11.90
CA SER A 858 21.67 23.84 -12.81
C SER A 858 21.61 25.32 -13.19
N ALA A 859 22.45 26.17 -12.60
CA ALA A 859 22.38 27.62 -12.74
C ALA A 859 23.42 28.21 -13.70
N ILE A 860 24.43 27.44 -14.10
CA ILE A 860 25.59 27.95 -14.83
C ILE A 860 25.42 27.67 -16.34
N GLN A 861 25.34 28.73 -17.16
CA GLN A 861 25.66 28.65 -18.59
C GLN A 861 27.11 29.12 -18.78
N PRO A 862 28.12 28.23 -18.72
CA PRO A 862 29.51 28.69 -18.63
C PRO A 862 30.06 29.04 -20.02
N PRO A 863 31.00 30.01 -20.11
CA PRO A 863 31.81 30.22 -21.31
C PRO A 863 32.66 28.98 -21.65
N LYS A 864 33.06 28.81 -22.92
CA LYS A 864 33.70 27.58 -23.44
C LYS A 864 34.91 27.09 -22.61
N ARG A 865 35.80 27.99 -22.16
CA ARG A 865 36.97 27.62 -21.33
C ARG A 865 36.57 27.07 -19.96
N LEU A 866 35.53 27.64 -19.35
CA LEU A 866 35.00 27.20 -18.07
C LEU A 866 34.24 25.86 -18.21
N ARG A 867 33.67 25.55 -19.39
CA ARG A 867 33.07 24.23 -19.66
C ARG A 867 34.11 23.11 -19.65
N TYR A 868 35.30 23.32 -20.21
CA TYR A 868 36.38 22.32 -20.16
C TYR A 868 36.89 22.10 -18.74
N LEU A 869 37.05 23.18 -17.96
CA LEU A 869 37.40 23.07 -16.54
C LEU A 869 36.31 22.35 -15.73
N LEU A 870 35.04 22.70 -15.91
CA LEU A 870 33.92 22.03 -15.24
C LEU A 870 33.79 20.56 -15.66
N ALA A 871 34.02 20.24 -16.93
CA ALA A 871 34.07 18.86 -17.42
C ALA A 871 35.21 18.09 -16.75
N SER A 872 36.41 18.68 -16.64
CA SER A 872 37.56 18.06 -15.96
C SER A 872 37.30 17.84 -14.45
N LEU A 873 36.62 18.78 -13.79
CA LEU A 873 36.21 18.64 -12.39
C LEU A 873 35.13 17.57 -12.20
N VAL A 874 34.19 17.44 -13.14
CA VAL A 874 33.19 16.36 -13.14
C VAL A 874 33.84 15.01 -13.38
N THR A 875 34.80 14.91 -14.30
CA THR A 875 35.56 13.66 -14.51
C THR A 875 36.34 13.30 -13.26
N LEU A 876 36.99 14.27 -12.60
CA LEU A 876 37.69 14.04 -11.35
C LEU A 876 36.72 13.61 -10.23
N ALA A 877 35.55 14.24 -10.14
CA ALA A 877 34.50 13.89 -9.19
C ALA A 877 33.85 12.52 -9.46
N LEU A 878 33.93 11.99 -10.68
CA LEU A 878 33.51 10.62 -11.01
C LEU A 878 34.61 9.60 -10.67
N VAL A 879 35.86 9.92 -11.01
CA VAL A 879 37.01 9.02 -10.86
C VAL A 879 37.39 8.82 -9.39
N LEU A 880 37.40 9.88 -8.57
CA LEU A 880 37.87 9.80 -7.19
C LEU A 880 37.00 8.88 -6.29
N PRO A 881 35.65 8.96 -6.31
CA PRO A 881 34.80 8.02 -5.56
C PRO A 881 34.93 6.57 -6.07
N LEU A 882 35.01 6.39 -7.40
CA LEU A 882 35.23 5.07 -8.03
C LEU A 882 36.55 4.45 -7.58
N ALA A 883 37.62 5.24 -7.57
CA ALA A 883 38.93 4.78 -7.14
C ALA A 883 38.95 4.49 -5.63
N THR A 884 38.22 5.27 -4.82
CA THR A 884 38.09 5.04 -3.37
C THR A 884 37.40 3.71 -3.07
N ILE A 885 36.27 3.41 -3.73
CA ILE A 885 35.55 2.15 -3.49
C ILE A 885 36.28 0.93 -4.09
N ALA A 886 36.97 1.11 -5.23
CA ALA A 886 37.78 0.06 -5.83
C ALA A 886 38.97 -0.33 -4.95
N THR A 887 39.65 0.66 -4.37
CA THR A 887 40.79 0.42 -3.47
C THR A 887 40.35 -0.07 -2.09
N TRP A 888 39.18 0.33 -1.59
CA TRP A 888 38.57 -0.24 -0.38
C TRP A 888 38.27 -1.74 -0.50
N ALA A 889 37.93 -2.21 -1.70
CA ALA A 889 37.60 -3.62 -1.92
C ALA A 889 38.83 -4.55 -1.99
N LEU A 890 40.04 -3.99 -1.91
CA LEU A 890 41.28 -4.77 -1.85
C LEU A 890 41.50 -5.33 -0.43
N PRO A 891 42.10 -6.53 -0.29
CA PRO A 891 42.39 -7.11 1.02
C PRO A 891 43.28 -6.21 1.87
N SER A 892 42.89 -5.98 3.12
CA SER A 892 43.67 -5.22 4.09
C SER A 892 43.93 -6.07 5.34
N ALA A 893 45.19 -6.14 5.79
CA ALA A 893 45.62 -7.01 6.88
C ALA A 893 45.09 -6.59 8.28
N ASN A 894 44.59 -5.35 8.43
CA ASN A 894 44.25 -4.75 9.73
C ASN A 894 42.78 -4.28 9.79
N THR A 895 41.80 -5.12 9.44
CA THR A 895 40.39 -4.79 9.64
C THR A 895 39.91 -5.15 11.06
N PRO A 896 39.14 -4.26 11.73
CA PRO A 896 38.54 -4.59 13.03
C PRO A 896 37.59 -5.79 12.93
N LEU A 897 36.86 -5.88 11.83
CA LEU A 897 36.04 -7.04 11.48
C LEU A 897 36.94 -8.16 10.93
N GLN A 898 36.73 -9.37 11.42
CA GLN A 898 37.48 -10.55 11.01
C GLN A 898 36.58 -11.56 10.31
N ALA A 899 37.10 -12.13 9.22
CA ALA A 899 36.45 -13.18 8.44
C ALA A 899 36.43 -14.47 9.26
N GLY A 900 35.23 -15.01 9.48
CA GLY A 900 35.06 -16.31 10.13
C GLY A 900 35.43 -17.42 9.16
N SER A 901 36.69 -17.84 9.15
CA SER A 901 37.14 -19.03 8.39
C SER A 901 37.24 -20.29 9.24
N ASP A 902 37.24 -20.18 10.57
CA ASP A 902 37.20 -21.29 11.52
C ASP A 902 36.91 -20.68 12.92
N ARG A 903 36.31 -21.44 13.85
CA ARG A 903 36.45 -21.19 15.31
C ARG A 903 35.73 -19.99 15.98
N SER A 904 34.43 -19.77 15.76
CA SER A 904 33.60 -19.58 16.97
C SER A 904 33.38 -20.98 17.53
N PRO A 905 33.78 -21.32 18.77
CA PRO A 905 33.60 -22.68 19.24
C PRO A 905 32.12 -23.02 19.07
N VAL A 906 31.82 -24.10 18.32
CA VAL A 906 30.46 -24.59 18.03
C VAL A 906 29.60 -24.60 19.32
N ALA A 907 30.29 -24.81 20.45
CA ALA A 907 29.82 -24.56 21.80
C ALA A 907 28.90 -23.34 21.99
N PHE A 908 29.19 -22.11 21.53
CA PHE A 908 28.30 -20.97 21.83
C PHE A 908 26.87 -21.16 21.29
N SER A 909 26.74 -21.67 20.07
CA SER A 909 25.44 -21.95 19.46
C SER A 909 24.73 -23.13 20.16
N ILE A 910 25.50 -24.15 20.57
CA ILE A 910 24.98 -25.32 21.29
C ILE A 910 24.56 -24.96 22.72
N LEU A 911 25.37 -24.22 23.46
CA LEU A 911 25.14 -23.83 24.85
C LEU A 911 23.93 -22.89 24.97
N SER A 912 23.77 -21.96 24.01
CA SER A 912 22.61 -21.06 23.98
C SER A 912 21.30 -21.73 23.58
N ALA A 913 21.36 -22.81 22.79
CA ALA A 913 20.22 -23.62 22.39
C ALA A 913 19.89 -24.77 23.36
N SER A 914 20.83 -25.16 24.23
CA SER A 914 20.67 -26.22 25.24
C SER A 914 19.58 -25.88 26.26
N GLU A 915 18.91 -26.90 26.79
CA GLU A 915 17.92 -26.76 27.88
C GLU A 915 18.50 -26.11 29.14
N LYS A 916 19.81 -26.28 29.37
CA LYS A 916 20.52 -25.68 30.51
C LYS A 916 20.79 -24.18 30.32
N ARG A 917 20.87 -23.68 29.08
CA ARG A 917 21.28 -22.31 28.69
C ARG A 917 22.46 -21.75 29.50
N THR A 918 23.53 -22.51 29.51
CA THR A 918 24.76 -22.19 30.23
C THR A 918 25.52 -21.05 29.57
N ARG A 919 26.47 -20.47 30.31
CA ARG A 919 27.35 -19.38 29.90
C ARG A 919 28.75 -19.93 29.64
N MET A 920 29.50 -19.20 28.83
CA MET A 920 30.95 -19.31 28.73
C MET A 920 31.59 -18.12 29.41
N LEU A 921 32.66 -18.35 30.16
CA LEU A 921 33.49 -17.33 30.77
C LEU A 921 34.74 -17.12 29.91
N LEU A 922 34.86 -15.94 29.31
CA LEU A 922 36.03 -15.50 28.58
C LEU A 922 37.03 -14.90 29.56
N ILE A 923 38.27 -15.38 29.55
CA ILE A 923 39.39 -14.84 30.32
C ILE A 923 40.48 -14.44 29.33
N ASP A 924 40.74 -13.14 29.29
CA ASP A 924 41.80 -12.55 28.48
C ASP A 924 42.78 -11.79 29.38
N LYS A 925 43.98 -11.55 28.88
CA LYS A 925 45.00 -10.75 29.57
C LYS A 925 45.46 -9.66 28.61
N ASP A 926 45.32 -8.40 29.04
CA ASP A 926 45.74 -7.22 28.30
C ASP A 926 46.81 -6.48 29.13
N GLY A 927 48.07 -6.61 28.73
CA GLY A 927 49.22 -6.21 29.55
C GLY A 927 49.22 -6.95 30.90
N ASP A 928 49.26 -6.21 32.00
CA ASP A 928 49.24 -6.77 33.37
C ASP A 928 47.83 -6.98 33.94
N ARG A 929 46.76 -6.71 33.17
CA ARG A 929 45.38 -6.79 33.66
C ARG A 929 44.65 -7.95 33.01
N TYR A 930 44.00 -8.76 33.83
CA TYR A 930 43.03 -9.73 33.35
C TYR A 930 41.70 -9.06 33.02
N GLN A 931 41.16 -9.36 31.84
CA GLN A 931 39.81 -9.01 31.44
C GLN A 931 38.95 -10.27 31.46
N VAL A 932 37.78 -10.19 32.10
CA VAL A 932 36.88 -11.33 32.26
C VAL A 932 35.48 -10.94 31.81
N ALA A 933 34.85 -11.79 31.01
CA ALA A 933 33.49 -11.56 30.53
C ALA A 933 32.68 -12.86 30.47
N MET A 934 31.48 -12.86 31.06
CA MET A 934 30.52 -13.97 30.89
C MET A 934 29.58 -13.72 29.71
N ARG A 935 29.44 -14.71 28.82
CA ARG A 935 28.63 -14.61 27.60
C ARG A 935 27.83 -15.88 27.32
N ARG A 936 26.70 -15.73 26.60
CA ARG A 936 25.89 -16.84 26.06
C ARG A 936 26.01 -16.97 24.54
N GLU A 937 26.46 -15.94 23.86
CA GLU A 937 26.57 -15.88 22.41
C GLU A 937 28.04 -15.67 21.99
N ALA A 938 28.37 -16.05 20.76
CA ALA A 938 29.72 -16.07 20.20
C ALA A 938 30.38 -14.69 20.02
N GLY A 939 29.64 -13.60 20.28
CA GLY A 939 30.12 -12.23 20.11
C GLY A 939 29.46 -11.26 21.09
N PRO A 940 29.86 -9.99 21.08
CA PRO A 940 29.15 -8.96 21.83
C PRO A 940 27.72 -8.85 21.28
N GLY A 941 26.71 -9.18 22.09
CA GLY A 941 25.32 -9.09 21.66
C GLY A 941 24.93 -7.65 21.33
N LEU A 942 24.14 -7.41 20.29
CA LEU A 942 23.74 -6.04 19.90
C LEU A 942 23.02 -5.30 21.03
N LEU A 943 22.21 -6.03 21.79
CA LEU A 943 21.48 -5.52 22.95
C LEU A 943 22.36 -5.47 24.21
N ALA A 944 23.56 -6.05 24.14
CA ALA A 944 24.54 -6.11 25.20
C ALA A 944 25.65 -5.04 25.05
N THR A 945 25.88 -4.47 23.87
CA THR A 945 26.94 -3.48 23.67
C THR A 945 26.62 -2.13 24.31
N ASN A 946 25.34 -1.75 24.41
CA ASN A 946 24.95 -0.41 24.88
C ASN A 946 24.87 -0.24 26.41
N TRP A 947 24.97 -1.34 27.19
CA TRP A 947 24.92 -1.28 28.66
C TRP A 947 26.30 -1.36 29.33
N GLN A 948 27.32 -1.98 28.69
CA GLN A 948 28.75 -1.95 29.13
C GLN A 948 29.26 -0.51 29.37
N ILE A 949 28.48 0.42 28.84
CA ILE A 949 28.68 1.84 28.67
C ILE A 949 28.23 2.68 29.88
N ARG A 950 27.47 2.15 30.85
CA ARG A 950 26.88 3.02 31.90
C ARG A 950 27.07 2.60 33.35
N THR A 951 27.84 1.55 33.64
CA THR A 951 28.20 1.21 35.03
C THR A 951 29.63 1.61 35.35
N GLN A 952 29.96 2.90 35.22
CA GLN A 952 30.75 3.55 36.28
C GLN A 952 29.77 4.25 37.19
N SER A 953 29.11 3.47 38.05
CA SER A 953 28.84 3.99 39.38
C SER A 953 30.17 3.85 40.13
N PRO A 954 30.65 4.87 40.88
CA PRO A 954 31.86 4.79 41.68
C PRO A 954 31.81 3.70 42.77
N ALA A 955 30.64 3.09 42.98
CA ALA A 955 30.48 1.95 43.85
C ALA A 955 31.02 0.68 43.19
N GLN A 956 32.14 0.24 43.75
CA GLN A 956 32.81 -1.05 43.69
C GLN A 956 31.86 -2.27 43.81
N HIS A 957 30.93 -2.47 42.88
CA HIS A 957 30.30 -3.77 42.68
C HIS A 957 31.29 -4.63 41.90
N THR A 958 32.13 -5.37 42.63
CA THR A 958 32.92 -6.46 42.07
C THR A 958 32.00 -7.33 41.20
N SER A 959 32.28 -7.38 39.89
CA SER A 959 31.50 -8.19 38.97
C SER A 959 31.55 -9.65 39.43
N PRO A 960 30.43 -10.42 39.38
CA PRO A 960 30.43 -11.78 39.90
C PRO A 960 31.49 -12.68 39.23
N GLU A 961 31.81 -12.42 37.96
CA GLU A 961 32.89 -13.07 37.22
C GLU A 961 34.30 -12.75 37.74
N SER A 962 34.55 -11.54 38.26
CA SER A 962 35.85 -11.21 38.87
C SER A 962 36.13 -12.09 40.10
N GLY A 963 35.09 -12.52 40.80
CA GLY A 963 35.18 -13.46 41.90
C GLY A 963 35.57 -14.88 41.48
N VAL A 964 35.32 -15.28 40.22
CA VAL A 964 35.78 -16.56 39.66
C VAL A 964 37.26 -16.46 39.33
N LEU A 965 37.67 -15.41 38.62
CA LEU A 965 39.07 -15.18 38.29
C LEU A 965 39.93 -15.06 39.56
N ALA A 966 39.49 -14.30 40.55
CA ALA A 966 40.22 -14.15 41.81
C ALA A 966 40.47 -15.52 42.49
N ALA A 967 39.49 -16.44 42.44
CA ALA A 967 39.64 -17.79 42.97
C ALA A 967 40.60 -18.65 42.11
N LEU A 968 40.54 -18.54 40.78
CA LEU A 968 41.46 -19.24 39.87
C LEU A 968 42.90 -18.76 40.02
N VAL A 969 43.12 -17.44 40.08
CA VAL A 969 44.45 -16.85 40.26
C VAL A 969 45.02 -17.20 41.63
N ALA A 970 44.19 -17.22 42.68
CA ALA A 970 44.57 -17.66 44.02
C ALA A 970 44.80 -19.18 44.15
N GLY A 971 44.56 -19.97 43.10
CA GLY A 971 44.74 -21.43 43.11
C GLY A 971 43.66 -22.19 43.90
N ASN A 972 42.54 -21.55 44.23
CA ASN A 972 41.41 -22.21 44.91
C ASN A 972 40.41 -22.75 43.87
N ASP A 973 40.77 -23.89 43.28
CA ASP A 973 40.04 -24.50 42.18
C ASP A 973 38.60 -24.92 42.54
N ARG A 974 38.38 -25.47 43.74
CA ARG A 974 37.04 -25.80 44.26
C ARG A 974 36.16 -24.56 44.41
N GLN A 975 36.70 -23.45 44.92
CA GLN A 975 35.95 -22.20 45.04
C GLN A 975 35.64 -21.58 43.66
N ALA A 976 36.57 -21.65 42.72
CA ALA A 976 36.34 -21.22 41.34
C ALA A 976 35.25 -22.07 40.65
N ALA A 977 35.33 -23.39 40.77
CA ALA A 977 34.40 -24.34 40.19
C ALA A 977 32.98 -24.20 40.80
N THR A 978 32.88 -24.00 42.12
CA THR A 978 31.58 -23.75 42.77
C THR A 978 30.94 -22.45 42.30
N LYS A 979 31.71 -21.36 42.18
CA LYS A 979 31.22 -20.09 41.62
C LYS A 979 30.82 -20.23 40.16
N CYS A 980 31.57 -20.97 39.34
CA CYS A 980 31.19 -21.26 37.95
C CYS A 980 29.83 -21.96 37.88
N ALA A 981 29.63 -23.03 38.65
CA ALA A 981 28.34 -23.73 38.70
C ALA A 981 27.19 -22.83 39.16
N ASP A 982 27.42 -21.97 40.16
CA ASP A 982 26.38 -21.06 40.68
C ASP A 982 26.03 -19.93 39.71
N LEU A 983 26.99 -19.50 38.89
CA LEU A 983 26.81 -18.51 37.81
C LEU A 983 26.38 -19.14 36.47
N ALA A 984 26.09 -20.44 36.47
CA ALA A 984 25.74 -21.22 35.29
C ALA A 984 26.79 -21.15 34.16
N VAL A 985 28.08 -21.14 34.52
CA VAL A 985 29.21 -21.20 33.60
C VAL A 985 29.59 -22.67 33.40
N GLU A 986 29.46 -23.16 32.17
CA GLU A 986 29.82 -24.54 31.80
C GLU A 986 31.22 -24.61 31.18
N GLN A 987 31.63 -23.56 30.45
CA GLN A 987 32.90 -23.52 29.74
C GLN A 987 33.70 -22.26 30.05
N LEU A 988 35.02 -22.39 30.10
CA LEU A 988 36.00 -21.32 30.22
C LEU A 988 36.77 -21.24 28.90
N LEU A 989 36.89 -20.05 28.32
CA LEU A 989 37.75 -19.80 27.18
C LEU A 989 38.89 -18.89 27.66
N VAL A 990 40.10 -19.41 27.62
CA VAL A 990 41.32 -18.72 28.05
C VAL A 990 42.13 -18.36 26.81
N THR A 991 42.45 -17.08 26.63
CA THR A 991 43.29 -16.65 25.50
C THR A 991 44.75 -17.06 25.72
N LYS A 992 45.52 -17.16 24.64
CA LYS A 992 46.95 -17.50 24.69
C LYS A 992 47.75 -16.64 25.69
N GLN A 993 47.44 -15.35 25.78
CA GLN A 993 48.13 -14.43 26.69
C GLN A 993 47.83 -14.74 28.16
N ALA A 994 46.57 -15.05 28.47
CA ALA A 994 46.18 -15.48 29.82
C ALA A 994 46.72 -16.89 30.15
N ALA A 995 46.78 -17.78 29.17
CA ALA A 995 47.34 -19.13 29.31
C ALA A 995 48.86 -19.09 29.62
N ALA A 996 49.61 -18.22 28.93
CA ALA A 996 51.05 -18.03 29.12
C ALA A 996 51.42 -17.53 30.53
N ASP A 997 50.48 -16.88 31.23
CA ASP A 997 50.66 -16.41 32.61
C ASP A 997 50.47 -17.52 33.68
N GLY A 998 50.46 -18.78 33.23
CA GLY A 998 50.34 -19.95 34.10
C GLY A 998 48.90 -20.31 34.49
N LEU A 999 47.87 -19.64 33.96
CA LEU A 999 46.47 -19.97 34.25
C LEU A 999 46.09 -21.38 33.74
N ASP A 1000 46.59 -21.75 32.55
CA ASP A 1000 46.35 -23.09 32.01
C ASP A 1000 46.95 -24.16 32.91
N SER A 1001 48.18 -23.97 33.44
CA SER A 1001 48.80 -24.91 34.37
C SER A 1001 47.97 -25.15 35.63
N LYS A 1002 47.31 -24.11 36.15
CA LYS A 1002 46.39 -24.19 37.29
C LYS A 1002 45.11 -24.95 36.92
N LEU A 1003 44.58 -24.76 35.71
CA LEU A 1003 43.42 -25.52 35.22
C LEU A 1003 43.74 -27.00 34.99
N ILE A 1004 44.92 -27.33 34.46
CA ILE A 1004 45.38 -28.72 34.29
C ILE A 1004 45.45 -29.42 35.65
N SER A 1005 45.92 -28.71 36.68
CA SER A 1005 46.03 -29.25 38.04
C SER A 1005 44.69 -29.43 38.77
N SER A 1006 43.59 -28.89 38.23
CA SER A 1006 42.28 -28.97 38.86
C SER A 1006 41.56 -30.27 38.53
N SER A 1007 40.91 -30.85 39.55
CA SER A 1007 40.01 -32.00 39.36
C SER A 1007 38.64 -31.64 38.76
N TYR A 1008 38.31 -30.35 38.68
CA TYR A 1008 36.98 -29.87 38.27
C TYR A 1008 36.89 -29.39 36.82
N PHE A 1009 38.01 -29.14 36.16
CA PHE A 1009 38.06 -28.58 34.81
C PHE A 1009 38.78 -29.53 33.85
N HIS A 1010 38.15 -29.85 32.73
CA HIS A 1010 38.71 -30.73 31.70
C HIS A 1010 38.88 -29.97 30.38
N PRO A 1011 40.00 -30.16 29.65
CA PRO A 1011 40.20 -29.50 28.37
C PRO A 1011 39.23 -30.09 27.32
N VAL A 1012 38.58 -29.21 26.55
CA VAL A 1012 37.66 -29.58 25.45
C VAL A 1012 38.33 -29.42 24.10
N ALA A 1013 39.00 -28.29 23.90
CA ALA A 1013 39.68 -27.96 22.66
C ALA A 1013 40.81 -26.97 22.94
N THR A 1014 41.96 -27.18 22.32
CA THR A 1014 43.10 -26.27 22.36
C THR A 1014 43.44 -25.85 20.92
N ASN A 1015 43.53 -24.54 20.70
CA ASN A 1015 43.87 -23.92 19.43
C ASN A 1015 45.08 -22.99 19.64
N ASP A 1016 45.70 -22.53 18.55
CA ASP A 1016 46.89 -21.66 18.61
C ASP A 1016 46.66 -20.31 19.33
N ASP A 1017 45.40 -19.86 19.39
CA ASP A 1017 44.98 -18.57 19.96
C ASP A 1017 44.27 -18.68 21.33
N TYR A 1018 43.67 -19.83 21.63
CA TYR A 1018 42.89 -20.04 22.86
C TYR A 1018 42.73 -21.50 23.27
N SER A 1019 42.51 -21.73 24.56
CA SER A 1019 42.13 -23.02 25.14
C SER A 1019 40.70 -22.96 25.71
N VAL A 1020 39.92 -24.01 25.49
CA VAL A 1020 38.55 -24.16 26.02
C VAL A 1020 38.55 -25.28 27.05
N TRP A 1021 38.09 -24.96 28.25
CA TRP A 1021 37.95 -25.88 29.38
C TRP A 1021 36.49 -26.03 29.76
N ARG A 1022 36.06 -27.22 30.17
CA ARG A 1022 34.69 -27.51 30.62
C ARG A 1022 34.68 -27.84 32.09
N LEU A 1023 33.71 -27.28 32.79
CA LEU A 1023 33.41 -27.61 34.18
C LEU A 1023 32.75 -29.00 34.25
N ASP A 1024 33.36 -29.92 34.98
CA ASP A 1024 32.74 -31.20 35.32
C ASP A 1024 31.94 -31.09 36.62
N THR A 1025 30.62 -31.04 36.46
CA THR A 1025 29.70 -30.94 37.60
C THR A 1025 29.54 -32.25 38.37
N SER A 1026 30.00 -33.38 37.83
CA SER A 1026 29.92 -34.69 38.48
C SER A 1026 31.00 -34.90 39.56
N SER A 1027 32.13 -34.19 39.44
CA SER A 1027 33.23 -34.19 40.41
C SER A 1027 32.88 -33.52 41.76
N PHE A 1028 31.72 -32.87 41.89
CA PHE A 1028 31.26 -32.33 43.17
C PHE A 1028 30.60 -33.42 44.04
N ILE A 1029 30.95 -33.46 45.32
CA ILE A 1029 30.27 -34.27 46.33
C ILE A 1029 29.58 -33.32 47.33
N PRO A 1030 28.24 -33.14 47.27
CA PRO A 1030 27.27 -33.73 46.34
C PRO A 1030 27.24 -33.04 44.95
N ALA A 1031 26.74 -33.76 43.94
CA ALA A 1031 26.69 -33.31 42.55
C ALA A 1031 25.94 -31.98 42.40
N ARG A 1032 26.53 -31.05 41.64
CA ARG A 1032 25.97 -29.72 41.34
C ARG A 1032 25.40 -29.67 39.92
N SER A 1033 24.59 -28.65 39.64
CA SER A 1033 24.11 -28.34 38.29
C SER A 1033 24.59 -26.95 37.91
N ASP A 1034 25.15 -26.85 36.70
CA ASP A 1034 25.56 -25.64 35.98
C ASP A 1034 24.41 -24.99 35.19
N ALA A 1035 23.20 -25.56 35.23
CA ALA A 1035 22.05 -25.01 34.55
C ALA A 1035 21.64 -23.62 35.07
N ARG A 1036 21.16 -22.77 34.16
CA ARG A 1036 20.64 -21.42 34.45
C ARG A 1036 19.53 -21.41 35.50
N VAL A 1037 18.62 -22.37 35.41
CA VAL A 1037 17.50 -22.54 36.35
C VAL A 1037 17.62 -23.93 36.95
N ARG A 1038 17.65 -23.99 38.28
CA ARG A 1038 17.81 -25.25 39.00
C ARG A 1038 16.99 -25.27 40.28
N ILE A 1039 16.57 -26.47 40.69
CA ILE A 1039 15.84 -26.69 41.93
C ILE A 1039 16.78 -27.40 42.90
N GLY A 1040 17.03 -26.80 44.06
CA GLY A 1040 17.72 -27.42 45.17
C GLY A 1040 16.74 -28.18 46.06
N ASP A 1041 16.95 -29.49 46.19
CA ASP A 1041 16.27 -30.36 47.14
C ASP A 1041 17.32 -30.94 48.12
N GLY A 1042 17.58 -30.20 49.20
CA GLY A 1042 18.64 -30.52 50.17
C GLY A 1042 20.03 -30.54 49.54
N LYS A 1043 20.63 -31.74 49.43
CA LYS A 1043 21.97 -31.95 48.85
C LYS A 1043 21.95 -32.16 47.32
N ARG A 1044 20.79 -32.33 46.68
CA ARG A 1044 20.68 -32.57 45.23
C ARG A 1044 20.20 -31.33 44.49
N GLN A 1045 20.72 -31.11 43.28
CA GLN A 1045 20.27 -30.06 42.37
C GLN A 1045 19.69 -30.67 41.10
N GLU A 1046 18.52 -30.19 40.70
CA GLU A 1046 17.80 -30.66 39.53
C GLU A 1046 17.72 -29.54 38.47
N THR A 1047 18.09 -29.85 37.23
CA THR A 1047 18.03 -28.91 36.10
C THR A 1047 16.58 -28.62 35.68
N VAL A 1048 16.27 -27.35 35.41
CA VAL A 1048 14.99 -26.91 34.84
C VAL A 1048 15.22 -26.39 33.42
N PRO A 1049 14.54 -26.93 32.39
CA PRO A 1049 14.65 -26.43 31.03
C PRO A 1049 14.30 -24.94 30.93
N ALA A 1050 15.24 -24.16 30.40
CA ALA A 1050 15.15 -22.71 30.33
C ALA A 1050 15.12 -22.18 28.89
N ALA A 1051 14.21 -21.26 28.62
CA ALA A 1051 14.24 -20.35 27.47
C ALA A 1051 15.00 -19.05 27.84
N VAL A 1052 14.99 -18.02 26.98
CA VAL A 1052 15.77 -16.78 27.22
C VAL A 1052 15.38 -16.07 28.52
N LEU A 1053 14.09 -15.78 28.71
CA LEU A 1053 13.55 -15.06 29.88
C LEU A 1053 12.44 -15.84 30.58
N SER A 1054 12.33 -17.14 30.31
CA SER A 1054 11.36 -18.02 30.95
C SER A 1054 11.94 -19.42 31.15
N ALA A 1055 11.33 -20.19 32.05
CA ALA A 1055 11.63 -21.60 32.25
C ALA A 1055 10.35 -22.33 32.65
N LYS A 1056 10.19 -23.58 32.21
CA LYS A 1056 8.98 -24.37 32.47
C LYS A 1056 9.36 -25.81 32.82
N LYS A 1057 8.70 -26.37 33.83
CA LYS A 1057 8.86 -27.78 34.21
C LYS A 1057 7.66 -28.28 35.00
N SER A 1058 7.25 -29.52 34.78
CA SER A 1058 6.26 -30.18 35.63
C SER A 1058 6.91 -30.71 36.90
N LEU A 1059 6.37 -30.36 38.07
CA LEU A 1059 6.90 -30.78 39.37
C LEU A 1059 6.00 -31.82 40.04
N ALA A 1060 6.61 -32.92 40.48
CA ALA A 1060 6.01 -33.84 41.43
C ALA A 1060 5.95 -33.23 42.84
N PRO A 1061 4.95 -33.62 43.66
CA PRO A 1061 4.88 -33.21 45.06
C PRO A 1061 6.10 -33.73 45.84
N SER A 1062 6.63 -32.91 46.74
CA SER A 1062 7.71 -33.28 47.67
C SER A 1062 7.32 -32.91 49.10
N SER A 1063 7.66 -33.74 50.07
CA SER A 1063 7.43 -33.49 51.50
C SER A 1063 8.35 -32.40 52.07
N LYS A 1064 9.41 -32.02 51.36
CA LYS A 1064 10.39 -31.02 51.78
C LYS A 1064 10.20 -29.69 51.06
N LYS A 1065 10.55 -28.59 51.73
CA LYS A 1065 10.68 -27.27 51.09
C LYS A 1065 11.87 -27.30 50.12
N ARG A 1066 11.67 -26.83 48.90
CA ARG A 1066 12.70 -26.76 47.85
C ARG A 1066 13.03 -25.32 47.51
N GLU A 1067 14.26 -25.05 47.08
CA GLU A 1067 14.67 -23.72 46.61
C GLU A 1067 14.81 -23.73 45.09
N LEU A 1068 14.14 -22.82 44.40
CA LEU A 1068 14.36 -22.57 42.99
C LEU A 1068 15.44 -21.49 42.86
N LEU A 1069 16.57 -21.83 42.27
CA LEU A 1069 17.72 -20.94 42.09
C LEU A 1069 17.80 -20.53 40.62
N LEU A 1070 17.87 -19.23 40.37
CA LEU A 1070 18.05 -18.64 39.06
C LEU A 1070 19.43 -17.96 39.03
N ALA A 1071 20.28 -18.36 38.08
CA ALA A 1071 21.60 -17.76 37.87
C ALA A 1071 21.51 -16.38 37.19
N GLU A 1072 20.58 -15.54 37.64
CA GLU A 1072 20.39 -14.17 37.19
C GLU A 1072 20.36 -13.23 38.40
N SER A 1073 20.72 -11.97 38.21
CA SER A 1073 20.70 -10.96 39.28
C SER A 1073 19.30 -10.80 39.86
N ALA A 1074 19.21 -10.60 41.17
CA ALA A 1074 17.93 -10.42 41.84
C ALA A 1074 17.16 -9.21 41.29
N SER A 1075 15.87 -9.40 41.00
CA SER A 1075 15.00 -8.33 40.50
C SER A 1075 13.54 -8.58 40.91
N PRO A 1076 12.79 -7.54 41.33
CA PRO A 1076 11.38 -7.69 41.65
C PRO A 1076 10.52 -8.06 40.43
N ALA A 1077 11.06 -7.92 39.21
CA ALA A 1077 10.38 -8.28 37.97
C ALA A 1077 10.45 -9.79 37.66
N TRP A 1078 11.36 -10.55 38.27
CA TRP A 1078 11.35 -12.01 38.15
C TRP A 1078 10.18 -12.59 38.94
N LYS A 1079 9.32 -13.37 38.28
CA LYS A 1079 8.20 -14.07 38.90
C LYS A 1079 8.31 -15.56 38.65
N ALA A 1080 7.86 -16.34 39.63
CA ALA A 1080 7.72 -17.79 39.51
C ALA A 1080 6.35 -18.22 40.03
N GLN A 1081 5.70 -19.12 39.32
CA GLN A 1081 4.36 -19.61 39.61
C GLN A 1081 4.31 -21.13 39.56
N ILE A 1082 3.52 -21.74 40.44
CA ILE A 1082 3.16 -23.16 40.38
C ILE A 1082 1.64 -23.27 40.36
N ALA A 1083 1.08 -23.91 39.32
CA ALA A 1083 -0.37 -24.06 39.15
C ALA A 1083 -1.15 -22.73 39.30
N GLY A 1084 -0.55 -21.62 38.84
CA GLY A 1084 -1.13 -20.27 38.91
C GLY A 1084 -0.94 -19.51 40.23
N ARG A 1085 -0.28 -20.10 41.24
CA ARG A 1085 0.04 -19.42 42.52
C ARG A 1085 1.46 -18.87 42.50
N ASP A 1086 1.62 -17.59 42.85
CA ASP A 1086 2.93 -16.91 42.92
C ASP A 1086 3.80 -17.47 44.06
N LEU A 1087 5.09 -17.66 43.77
CA LEU A 1087 6.10 -18.06 44.75
C LEU A 1087 6.78 -16.86 45.39
N GLN A 1088 7.21 -17.01 46.65
CA GLN A 1088 7.94 -15.96 47.37
C GLN A 1088 9.35 -15.79 46.78
N ALA A 1089 9.64 -14.59 46.26
CA ALA A 1089 10.96 -14.19 45.77
C ALA A 1089 11.95 -13.95 46.93
N ARG A 1090 13.20 -14.38 46.77
CA ARG A 1090 14.33 -14.17 47.69
C ARG A 1090 15.62 -13.91 46.89
N SER A 1091 16.65 -13.39 47.55
CA SER A 1091 17.99 -13.22 46.95
C SER A 1091 19.03 -14.04 47.73
N LYS A 1092 19.90 -14.77 47.03
CA LYS A 1092 20.98 -15.59 47.62
C LYS A 1092 22.28 -15.28 46.89
N GLY A 1093 23.24 -14.66 47.58
CA GLY A 1093 24.52 -14.26 46.97
C GLY A 1093 24.38 -13.27 45.80
N GLY A 1094 23.35 -12.41 45.83
CA GLY A 1094 23.03 -11.48 44.74
C GLY A 1094 22.23 -12.08 43.57
N LEU A 1095 22.01 -13.39 43.57
CA LEU A 1095 21.23 -14.10 42.56
C LEU A 1095 19.76 -14.29 42.99
N GLN A 1096 18.86 -14.31 42.01
CA GLN A 1096 17.43 -14.50 42.21
C GLN A 1096 17.11 -15.93 42.67
N SER A 1097 16.24 -16.07 43.67
CA SER A 1097 15.75 -17.36 44.15
C SER A 1097 14.26 -17.30 44.50
N PHE A 1098 13.60 -18.45 44.54
CA PHE A 1098 12.21 -18.59 44.97
C PHE A 1098 12.03 -19.77 45.91
N THR A 1099 11.12 -19.67 46.86
CA THR A 1099 10.82 -20.76 47.79
C THR A 1099 9.65 -21.59 47.26
N ILE A 1100 9.86 -22.90 47.05
CA ILE A 1100 8.80 -23.85 46.68
C ILE A 1100 8.27 -24.48 47.99
N PRO A 1101 6.98 -24.31 48.31
CA PRO A 1101 6.39 -24.87 49.53
C PRO A 1101 6.33 -26.41 49.49
N ALA A 1102 6.37 -27.04 50.66
CA ALA A 1102 6.16 -28.48 50.79
C ALA A 1102 4.77 -28.86 50.24
N GLY A 1103 4.69 -29.95 49.48
CA GLY A 1103 3.47 -30.39 48.79
C GLY A 1103 3.16 -29.66 47.47
N GLY A 1104 3.96 -28.68 47.04
CA GLY A 1104 3.75 -27.98 45.78
C GLY A 1104 3.94 -28.90 44.56
N SER A 1105 2.85 -29.21 43.85
CA SER A 1105 2.82 -30.00 42.61
C SER A 1105 2.18 -29.21 41.45
N GLY A 1106 2.61 -29.51 40.23
CA GLY A 1106 2.06 -28.91 39.00
C GLY A 1106 3.10 -28.21 38.14
N ASN A 1107 2.64 -27.46 37.14
CA ASN A 1107 3.52 -26.79 36.19
C ASN A 1107 4.18 -25.56 36.83
N LEU A 1108 5.50 -25.65 37.05
CA LEU A 1108 6.34 -24.52 37.39
C LEU A 1108 6.56 -23.66 36.15
N GLN A 1109 6.33 -22.37 36.28
CA GLN A 1109 6.64 -21.36 35.28
C GLN A 1109 7.45 -20.24 35.92
N VAL A 1110 8.65 -19.99 35.42
CA VAL A 1110 9.45 -18.82 35.75
C VAL A 1110 9.41 -17.89 34.55
N TYR A 1111 9.21 -16.60 34.77
CA TYR A 1111 9.23 -15.61 33.70
C TYR A 1111 9.62 -14.23 34.22
N PHE A 1112 10.18 -13.42 33.33
CA PHE A 1112 10.42 -12.01 33.59
C PHE A 1112 9.16 -11.20 33.27
N ALA A 1113 8.60 -10.51 34.27
CA ALA A 1113 7.40 -9.70 34.13
C ALA A 1113 7.77 -8.25 33.75
N SER A 1114 7.28 -7.79 32.60
CA SER A 1114 7.44 -6.42 32.11
C SER A 1114 6.05 -5.75 32.01
N PRO A 1115 5.62 -4.98 33.02
CA PRO A 1115 4.33 -4.30 33.01
C PRO A 1115 4.19 -3.39 31.77
N GLY A 1116 3.02 -3.40 31.12
CA GLY A 1116 2.74 -2.54 29.96
C GLY A 1116 3.40 -2.97 28.64
N ARG A 1117 4.20 -4.05 28.60
CA ARG A 1117 4.87 -4.54 27.38
C ARG A 1117 3.92 -4.72 26.20
N TYR A 1118 2.80 -5.42 26.39
CA TYR A 1118 1.86 -5.70 25.30
C TYR A 1118 1.11 -4.45 24.81
N LEU A 1119 0.84 -3.48 25.70
CA LEU A 1119 0.24 -2.21 25.32
C LEU A 1119 1.20 -1.38 24.47
N VAL A 1120 2.46 -1.30 24.90
CA VAL A 1120 3.52 -0.62 24.17
C VAL A 1120 3.76 -1.28 22.81
N ILE A 1121 3.81 -2.61 22.75
CA ILE A 1121 3.91 -3.38 21.49
C ILE A 1121 2.68 -3.16 20.60
N GLY A 1122 1.47 -3.14 21.16
CA GLY A 1122 0.23 -2.90 20.41
C GLY A 1122 0.23 -1.51 19.77
N LEU A 1123 0.65 -0.49 20.50
CA LEU A 1123 0.82 0.87 19.98
C LEU A 1123 1.90 0.92 18.88
N PHE A 1124 3.03 0.23 19.09
CA PHE A 1124 4.08 0.10 18.08
C PHE A 1124 3.58 -0.52 16.79
N LEU A 1125 2.93 -1.68 16.89
CA LEU A 1125 2.38 -2.39 15.73
C LEU A 1125 1.36 -1.53 15.00
N LEU A 1126 0.48 -0.82 15.70
CA LEU A 1126 -0.52 0.05 15.09
C LEU A 1126 0.15 1.18 14.29
N VAL A 1127 1.13 1.85 14.87
CA VAL A 1127 1.84 2.97 14.22
C VAL A 1127 2.69 2.49 13.04
N TYR A 1128 3.40 1.37 13.18
CA TYR A 1128 4.19 0.78 12.08
C TYR A 1128 3.29 0.24 10.95
N LEU A 1129 2.20 -0.45 11.28
CA LEU A 1129 1.23 -0.92 10.29
C LEU A 1129 0.57 0.26 9.58
N GLY A 1130 0.31 1.37 10.29
CA GLY A 1130 -0.13 2.63 9.69
C GLY A 1130 0.88 3.20 8.70
N ALA A 1131 2.16 3.27 9.08
CA ALA A 1131 3.24 3.73 8.19
C ALA A 1131 3.40 2.81 6.95
N VAL A 1132 3.36 1.50 7.15
CA VAL A 1132 3.40 0.51 6.05
C VAL A 1132 2.15 0.65 5.16
N ALA A 1133 0.97 0.84 5.73
CA ALA A 1133 -0.25 1.07 4.98
C ALA A 1133 -0.16 2.35 4.12
N THR A 1134 0.49 3.41 4.61
CA THR A 1134 0.74 4.61 3.80
C THR A 1134 1.73 4.38 2.65
N CYS A 1135 2.69 3.45 2.81
CA CYS A 1135 3.59 3.03 1.72
C CYS A 1135 2.87 2.20 0.66
N LEU A 1136 1.84 1.46 1.05
CA LEU A 1136 1.03 0.75 0.07
C LEU A 1136 0.28 1.79 -0.76
N PRO A 1137 0.24 1.64 -2.10
CA PRO A 1137 -0.61 2.47 -2.92
C PRO A 1137 -2.05 2.17 -2.47
N LEU A 1138 -2.59 3.03 -1.59
CA LEU A 1138 -3.96 3.02 -1.09
C LEU A 1138 -4.66 4.31 -1.55
N GLY A 1139 -5.61 4.19 -2.49
CA GLY A 1139 -6.68 5.13 -2.78
C GLY A 1139 -6.54 6.06 -4.00
N ASP A 1140 -5.34 6.44 -4.45
CA ASP A 1140 -5.24 7.69 -5.23
C ASP A 1140 -5.55 7.60 -6.73
N ARG A 1141 -5.75 6.40 -7.30
CA ARG A 1141 -6.17 6.26 -8.70
C ARG A 1141 -7.57 6.80 -9.00
N ARG A 1142 -8.39 7.09 -7.97
CA ARG A 1142 -9.76 7.60 -8.13
C ARG A 1142 -9.90 9.12 -8.07
N LYS A 1143 -8.87 9.86 -7.66
CA LYS A 1143 -8.84 11.33 -7.85
C LYS A 1143 -8.14 11.73 -9.15
N GLN A 1144 -7.54 10.76 -9.83
CA GLN A 1144 -6.83 10.90 -11.11
C GLN A 1144 -7.67 10.48 -12.33
N LYS A 1145 -8.77 9.74 -12.10
CA LYS A 1145 -9.89 9.63 -13.02
C LYS A 1145 -10.90 10.67 -12.62
#